data_AF-A0A847HKS1-F1
#
_entry.id   AF-A0A847HKS1-F1
#
_cell.length_a   1.000
_cell.length_b   1.000
_cell.length_c   1.000
_cell.angle_alpha   90.00
_cell.angle_beta   90.00
_cell.angle_gamma   90.00
#
_symmetry.space_group_name_H-M   'P 1'
#
loop_
_entity.id
_entity.type
_entity.pdbx_description
1 polymer ?
#
loop_
_entity_poly.entity_id
_entity_poly.type
_entity_poly.pdbx_seq_one_letter_code
_entity_poly.pdbx_strand_id
1 'polypeptide(L)'
;MTMRIIAKVYVIVFTLAVLIAVAGHERRFFGVDLAVESKESGAKSAFSIDEAKTYLPAAALLKPTGVDETEVYSNEGRLLGRMVHVQPQARHIIGYGSWLPLVVVFDRDEKIAGVILQAHQETPDFIERLESQGFFASWNGLTASEAVALPVDAISRATLTTRAAIDSIRLRLASYAAVQVERARIDYLEVARSLAGWLFVLVSLLACYNRSGLAKYRTLILLAAVIVPGFMLGRFVSLELLVNWAVNGIPLQAHFFMFCVLILALGLPLFSSRAWYCSWYCPFGAAQELAGKLCRRKVDGGEKFVAASKRLRPAVLIITVFLLLAGYRFNLSLIEPFSAFLLNSAAVPVLVLAAVFLVLSLFMRRPWCNCFCPSGVIVENLRFPGVFNDKQTAPQENGKMRYAEVLNLLLVIVIIIQVLSPSRMVPSESAPPAKSAPVTATAPQTSALVSDAAAMDNAVLKNIHERKSVRNFTAADVSEEQLTTLVKAGMAAPTARNRQPWQFVVIRDKAVMKDLADKLPYAKMLASAAAAITVCGDLEIARAGNSENMWMLDCSAATQNILLALESMGLGGVWTACYPYDDRMQTVTAALKLPEHIVPLCVIPIGHPTGVDKPKDKWKPERLHWDKWQTNSPFPGS
;
A
#
# COMPACT_ATOMS: atom_id res chain seq x y z
N MET A 1 -7.25 -44.96 -19.03
CA MET A 1 -7.08 -43.50 -18.83
C MET A 1 -6.76 -42.87 -20.18
N THR A 2 -7.57 -41.92 -20.68
CA THR A 2 -7.43 -41.39 -22.06
C THR A 2 -6.17 -40.52 -22.22
N MET A 3 -5.54 -40.54 -23.41
CA MET A 3 -4.34 -39.74 -23.70
C MET A 3 -4.53 -38.23 -23.39
N ARG A 4 -5.75 -37.70 -23.55
CA ARG A 4 -6.09 -36.30 -23.20
C ARG A 4 -5.95 -35.98 -21.71
N ILE A 5 -6.09 -36.98 -20.82
CA ILE A 5 -5.84 -36.82 -19.37
C ILE A 5 -4.34 -36.84 -19.11
N ILE A 6 -3.61 -37.78 -19.73
CA ILE A 6 -2.14 -37.90 -19.61
C ILE A 6 -1.45 -36.62 -20.10
N ALA A 7 -1.85 -36.07 -21.25
CA ALA A 7 -1.35 -34.80 -21.77
C ALA A 7 -1.67 -33.59 -20.86
N LYS A 8 -2.76 -33.63 -20.09
CA LYS A 8 -3.10 -32.57 -19.12
C LYS A 8 -2.33 -32.70 -17.80
N VAL A 9 -2.16 -33.92 -17.29
CA VAL A 9 -1.23 -34.19 -16.17
C VAL A 9 0.18 -33.73 -16.56
N TYR A 10 0.62 -34.04 -17.78
CA TYR A 10 1.88 -33.55 -18.32
C TYR A 10 1.97 -32.02 -18.38
N VAL A 11 0.94 -31.29 -18.86
CA VAL A 11 0.94 -29.82 -18.84
C VAL A 11 1.03 -29.26 -17.41
N ILE A 12 0.33 -29.86 -16.45
CA ILE A 12 0.38 -29.42 -15.04
C ILE A 12 1.76 -29.70 -14.43
N VAL A 13 2.31 -30.91 -14.63
CA VAL A 13 3.64 -31.31 -14.15
C VAL A 13 4.74 -30.49 -14.81
N PHE A 14 4.65 -30.20 -16.11
CA PHE A 14 5.58 -29.31 -16.81
C PHE A 14 5.52 -27.89 -16.26
N THR A 15 4.31 -27.34 -16.05
CA THR A 15 4.15 -26.01 -15.44
C THR A 15 4.77 -25.97 -14.04
N LEU A 16 4.54 -26.99 -13.23
CA LEU A 16 5.13 -27.11 -11.89
C LEU A 16 6.66 -27.23 -11.95
N ALA A 17 7.20 -28.05 -12.86
CA ALA A 17 8.64 -28.23 -13.04
C ALA A 17 9.35 -26.96 -13.52
N VAL A 18 8.73 -26.17 -14.41
CA VAL A 18 9.22 -24.85 -14.81
C VAL A 18 9.24 -23.89 -13.62
N LEU A 19 8.17 -23.83 -12.83
CA LEU A 19 8.12 -22.98 -11.63
C LEU A 19 9.15 -23.41 -10.58
N ILE A 20 9.35 -24.72 -10.36
CA ILE A 20 10.39 -25.27 -9.48
C ILE A 20 11.81 -24.94 -9.98
N ALA A 21 12.05 -25.00 -11.30
CA ALA A 21 13.37 -24.70 -11.86
C ALA A 21 13.71 -23.19 -11.80
N VAL A 22 12.74 -22.31 -12.07
CA VAL A 22 12.89 -20.85 -11.90
C VAL A 22 13.08 -20.49 -10.42
N ALA A 23 12.31 -21.13 -9.52
CA ALA A 23 12.53 -21.05 -8.08
C ALA A 23 13.91 -21.56 -7.63
N GLY A 24 14.43 -22.61 -8.28
CA GLY A 24 15.78 -23.13 -8.08
C GLY A 24 16.87 -22.13 -8.48
N HIS A 25 16.69 -21.40 -9.59
CA HIS A 25 17.60 -20.32 -9.99
C HIS A 25 17.65 -19.20 -8.93
N GLU A 26 16.48 -18.77 -8.45
CA GLU A 26 16.36 -17.77 -7.39
C GLU A 26 16.65 -18.33 -5.98
N ARG A 27 16.91 -19.63 -5.87
CA ARG A 27 17.14 -20.40 -4.63
C ARG A 27 16.00 -20.35 -3.60
N ARG A 28 14.77 -20.01 -3.99
CA ARG A 28 13.59 -19.96 -3.09
C ARG A 28 12.35 -20.51 -3.79
N PHE A 29 11.59 -21.37 -3.10
CA PHE A 29 10.33 -21.92 -3.58
C PHE A 29 9.25 -21.75 -2.51
N PHE A 30 8.14 -21.10 -2.88
CA PHE A 30 7.06 -20.70 -1.97
C PHE A 30 7.55 -19.96 -0.70
N GLY A 31 8.63 -19.20 -0.80
CA GLY A 31 9.24 -18.46 0.30
C GLY A 31 10.15 -19.29 1.21
N VAL A 32 10.32 -20.58 0.93
CA VAL A 32 11.30 -21.46 1.58
C VAL A 32 12.60 -21.42 0.79
N ASP A 33 13.71 -21.16 1.47
CA ASP A 33 15.04 -21.14 0.87
C ASP A 33 15.48 -22.59 0.54
N LEU A 34 15.81 -22.85 -0.73
CA LEU A 34 16.13 -24.19 -1.27
C LEU A 34 17.58 -24.64 -1.00
N ALA A 35 18.36 -23.84 -0.27
CA ALA A 35 19.72 -24.20 0.10
C ALA A 35 19.69 -25.30 1.17
N VAL A 36 20.22 -26.49 0.83
CA VAL A 36 20.53 -27.50 1.85
C VAL A 36 21.70 -26.98 2.67
N GLU A 37 21.41 -26.48 3.88
CA GLU A 37 22.45 -26.04 4.80
C GLU A 37 23.30 -27.22 5.26
N SER A 38 24.55 -27.25 4.81
CA SER A 38 25.61 -28.01 5.46
C SER A 38 25.73 -27.55 6.91
N LYS A 39 25.68 -28.48 7.86
CA LYS A 39 25.80 -28.20 9.31
C LYS A 39 27.19 -27.68 9.68
N GLU A 40 27.42 -26.38 9.47
CA GLU A 40 28.49 -25.62 10.11
C GLU A 40 27.88 -24.51 10.95
N SER A 41 28.23 -24.48 12.24
CA SER A 41 27.68 -23.54 13.21
C SER A 41 28.32 -22.15 13.09
N GLY A 42 27.93 -21.41 12.07
CA GLY A 42 28.34 -20.03 11.84
C GLY A 42 27.28 -19.28 11.04
N ALA A 43 26.46 -18.48 11.73
CA ALA A 43 25.41 -17.70 11.08
C ALA A 43 26.02 -16.71 10.07
N LYS A 44 25.68 -16.87 8.79
CA LYS A 44 26.04 -15.86 7.77
C LYS A 44 25.30 -14.57 8.11
N SER A 45 26.06 -13.55 8.46
CA SER A 45 25.56 -12.20 8.75
C SER A 45 24.63 -11.71 7.64
N ALA A 46 23.47 -11.15 8.01
CA ALA A 46 22.57 -10.46 7.09
C ALA A 46 23.15 -9.12 6.57
N PHE A 47 24.35 -8.76 7.02
CA PHE A 47 25.04 -7.51 6.77
C PHE A 47 26.48 -7.77 6.31
N SER A 48 26.92 -7.07 5.27
CA SER A 48 28.32 -7.02 4.84
C SER A 48 29.02 -5.76 5.37
N ILE A 49 30.35 -5.81 5.45
CA ILE A 49 31.14 -4.65 5.89
C ILE A 49 31.17 -3.53 4.84
N ASP A 50 30.90 -3.83 3.57
CA ASP A 50 30.93 -2.84 2.49
C ASP A 50 29.62 -2.03 2.42
N GLU A 51 28.48 -2.64 2.75
CA GLU A 51 27.24 -1.92 3.08
C GLU A 51 27.43 -0.98 4.28
N ALA A 52 28.13 -1.44 5.33
CA ALA A 52 28.43 -0.61 6.49
C ALA A 52 29.26 0.64 6.08
N LYS A 53 30.28 0.47 5.24
CA LYS A 53 31.13 1.57 4.72
C LYS A 53 30.38 2.59 3.88
N THR A 54 29.24 2.24 3.26
CA THR A 54 28.44 3.17 2.44
C THR A 54 28.00 4.40 3.23
N TYR A 55 27.67 4.23 4.52
CA TYR A 55 27.25 5.32 5.40
C TYR A 55 28.17 5.53 6.63
N LEU A 56 28.98 4.54 6.99
CA LEU A 56 29.97 4.61 8.09
C LEU A 56 31.38 4.26 7.56
N PRO A 57 32.10 5.17 6.86
CA PRO A 57 33.31 4.84 6.08
C PRO A 57 34.46 4.19 6.85
N ALA A 58 34.52 4.36 8.18
CA ALA A 58 35.52 3.73 9.05
C ALA A 58 35.17 2.28 9.49
N ALA A 59 34.07 1.70 8.99
CA ALA A 59 33.61 0.37 9.36
C ALA A 59 34.62 -0.73 8.97
N ALA A 60 35.04 -1.51 9.97
CA ALA A 60 35.99 -2.62 9.80
C ALA A 60 35.51 -3.96 10.38
N LEU A 61 34.73 -3.93 11.48
CA LEU A 61 34.20 -5.12 12.14
C LEU A 61 32.68 -4.99 12.36
N LEU A 62 31.95 -6.07 12.09
CA LEU A 62 30.55 -6.22 12.45
C LEU A 62 30.43 -7.20 13.63
N LYS A 63 29.62 -6.85 14.62
CA LYS A 63 29.36 -7.69 15.79
C LYS A 63 27.84 -7.87 15.96
N PRO A 64 27.28 -9.03 15.56
CA PRO A 64 25.86 -9.31 15.72
C PRO A 64 25.42 -9.16 17.18
N THR A 65 24.38 -8.36 17.40
CA THR A 65 23.72 -8.18 18.71
C THR A 65 22.36 -8.88 18.77
N GLY A 66 21.77 -9.18 17.60
CA GLY A 66 20.56 -9.98 17.45
C GLY A 66 20.60 -10.83 16.18
N VAL A 67 19.43 -11.34 15.78
CA VAL A 67 19.25 -12.05 14.50
C VAL A 67 19.25 -11.06 13.31
N ASP A 68 18.82 -9.84 13.59
CA ASP A 68 18.50 -8.75 12.66
C ASP A 68 19.10 -7.40 13.10
N GLU A 69 20.07 -7.41 14.01
CA GLU A 69 20.85 -6.24 14.43
C GLU A 69 22.34 -6.59 14.54
N THR A 70 23.20 -5.68 14.09
CA THR A 70 24.66 -5.78 14.25
C THR A 70 25.27 -4.41 14.57
N GLU A 71 26.18 -4.39 15.52
CA GLU A 71 26.96 -3.20 15.87
C GLU A 71 28.18 -3.07 14.97
N VAL A 72 28.40 -1.86 14.46
CA VAL A 72 29.48 -1.54 13.51
C VAL A 72 30.63 -0.94 14.28
N TYR A 73 31.85 -1.46 14.10
CA TYR A 73 33.05 -1.01 14.82
C TYR A 73 34.18 -0.60 13.86
N SER A 74 34.99 0.38 14.27
CA SER A 74 36.26 0.69 13.60
C SER A 74 37.32 -0.39 13.89
N ASN A 75 38.46 -0.33 13.18
CA ASN A 75 39.59 -1.26 13.39
C ASN A 75 40.09 -1.28 14.84
N GLU A 76 39.85 -0.21 15.59
CA GLU A 76 40.37 0.03 16.93
C GLU A 76 39.26 -0.08 18.00
N GLY A 77 38.18 -0.79 17.66
CA GLY A 77 37.13 -1.18 18.61
C GLY A 77 36.16 -0.07 19.02
N ARG A 78 36.17 1.09 18.36
CA ARG A 78 35.24 2.18 18.66
C ARG A 78 33.93 1.99 17.88
N LEU A 79 32.84 1.66 18.58
CA LEU A 79 31.47 1.55 18.03
C LEU A 79 31.16 2.77 17.16
N LEU A 80 30.87 2.59 15.87
CA LEU A 80 30.55 3.63 14.88
C LEU A 80 29.05 3.89 14.74
N GLY A 81 28.23 2.95 15.16
CA GLY A 81 26.77 2.95 14.97
C GLY A 81 26.23 1.53 14.87
N ARG A 82 25.00 1.37 14.40
CA ARG A 82 24.32 0.07 14.33
C ARG A 82 23.63 -0.11 12.97
N MET A 83 23.65 -1.33 12.44
CA MET A 83 22.85 -1.71 11.28
C MET A 83 21.68 -2.58 11.76
N VAL A 84 20.48 -2.19 11.34
CA VAL A 84 19.21 -2.80 11.76
C VAL A 84 18.47 -3.29 10.51
N HIS A 85 18.30 -4.60 10.39
CA HIS A 85 17.61 -5.23 9.28
C HIS A 85 16.09 -5.14 9.51
N VAL A 86 15.34 -4.75 8.48
CA VAL A 86 13.89 -4.46 8.57
C VAL A 86 13.03 -5.73 8.64
N GLN A 87 13.63 -6.87 8.32
CA GLN A 87 13.08 -8.21 8.51
C GLN A 87 13.86 -8.97 9.59
N PRO A 88 13.21 -9.83 10.41
CA PRO A 88 12.00 -10.59 10.08
C PRO A 88 10.67 -9.85 10.23
N GLN A 89 10.57 -8.81 11.06
CA GLN A 89 9.32 -8.17 11.47
C GLN A 89 8.44 -7.77 10.28
N ALA A 90 9.01 -7.10 9.28
CA ALA A 90 8.29 -6.61 8.12
C ALA A 90 8.12 -7.62 6.95
N ARG A 91 8.46 -8.91 7.09
CA ARG A 91 8.33 -9.90 5.97
C ARG A 91 6.91 -10.07 5.41
N HIS A 92 5.89 -9.60 6.13
CA HIS A 92 4.49 -9.63 5.72
C HIS A 92 4.05 -8.38 4.94
N ILE A 93 4.90 -7.33 4.87
CA ILE A 93 4.67 -6.10 4.13
C ILE A 93 5.37 -6.24 2.76
N ILE A 94 4.61 -6.04 1.68
CA ILE A 94 5.00 -6.47 0.33
C ILE A 94 4.74 -5.34 -0.68
N GLY A 95 5.73 -5.07 -1.53
CA GLY A 95 5.71 -4.08 -2.59
C GLY A 95 4.91 -4.52 -3.81
N TYR A 96 5.37 -4.14 -5.00
CA TYR A 96 4.80 -4.67 -6.24
C TYR A 96 5.36 -6.06 -6.56
N GLY A 97 6.63 -6.29 -6.26
CA GLY A 97 7.31 -7.56 -6.36
C GLY A 97 7.18 -8.39 -5.08
N SER A 98 7.91 -8.04 -4.02
CA SER A 98 8.04 -8.85 -2.81
C SER A 98 8.18 -7.97 -1.56
N TRP A 99 8.50 -8.56 -0.41
CA TRP A 99 9.02 -7.77 0.70
C TRP A 99 10.39 -7.18 0.33
N LEU A 100 10.64 -5.93 0.68
CA LEU A 100 11.89 -5.25 0.33
C LEU A 100 12.95 -5.51 1.41
N PRO A 101 14.08 -6.18 1.11
CA PRO A 101 15.15 -6.40 2.07
C PRO A 101 15.86 -5.07 2.34
N LEU A 102 15.56 -4.46 3.49
CA LEU A 102 15.98 -3.10 3.84
C LEU A 102 16.83 -3.13 5.10
N VAL A 103 17.93 -2.38 5.09
CA VAL A 103 18.78 -2.17 6.26
C VAL A 103 18.80 -0.68 6.57
N VAL A 104 18.44 -0.31 7.80
CA VAL A 104 18.64 1.04 8.31
C VAL A 104 20.01 1.09 8.99
N VAL A 105 20.82 2.08 8.62
CA VAL A 105 22.14 2.32 9.23
C VAL A 105 22.02 3.53 10.15
N PHE A 106 22.30 3.33 11.42
CA PHE A 106 22.41 4.38 12.44
C PHE A 106 23.87 4.78 12.66
N ASP A 107 24.10 6.05 12.96
CA ASP A 107 25.37 6.59 13.43
C ASP A 107 25.55 6.44 14.96
N ARG A 108 26.46 7.23 15.53
CA ARG A 108 26.82 7.22 16.96
C ARG A 108 25.79 7.91 17.85
N ASP A 109 24.94 8.75 17.27
CA ASP A 109 24.00 9.62 17.96
C ASP A 109 22.55 9.09 17.85
N GLU A 110 22.41 7.79 17.53
CA GLU A 110 21.17 7.06 17.21
C GLU A 110 20.33 7.73 16.09
N LYS A 111 21.00 8.41 15.15
CA LYS A 111 20.41 8.99 13.95
C LYS A 111 20.67 8.13 12.73
N ILE A 112 19.70 8.11 11.82
CA ILE A 112 19.79 7.35 10.57
C ILE A 112 20.81 8.03 9.66
N ALA A 113 21.94 7.37 9.43
CA ALA A 113 22.94 7.78 8.45
C ALA A 113 22.49 7.45 7.02
N GLY A 114 21.69 6.39 6.86
CA GLY A 114 21.10 6.01 5.58
C GLY A 114 20.25 4.74 5.61
N VAL A 115 19.57 4.47 4.50
CA VAL A 115 18.84 3.22 4.26
C VAL A 115 19.42 2.53 3.03
N ILE A 116 19.65 1.22 3.12
CA ILE A 116 20.17 0.35 2.06
C ILE A 116 19.05 -0.60 1.63
N LEU A 117 18.82 -0.70 0.31
CA LEU A 117 18.02 -1.76 -0.30
C LEU A 117 18.96 -2.86 -0.79
N GLN A 118 18.84 -4.05 -0.22
CA GLN A 118 19.60 -5.23 -0.67
C GLN A 118 18.95 -5.88 -1.91
N ALA A 119 19.50 -6.99 -2.39
CA ALA A 119 19.03 -7.71 -3.57
C ALA A 119 17.52 -8.06 -3.52
N HIS A 120 16.72 -7.32 -4.31
CA HIS A 120 15.26 -7.33 -4.27
C HIS A 120 14.63 -7.98 -5.50
N GLN A 121 13.29 -8.11 -5.49
CA GLN A 121 12.48 -8.57 -6.63
C GLN A 121 11.46 -7.51 -7.11
N GLU A 122 11.58 -6.26 -6.65
CA GLU A 122 10.82 -5.13 -7.19
C GLU A 122 11.23 -4.82 -8.65
N THR A 123 10.30 -4.25 -9.41
CA THR A 123 10.50 -3.86 -10.81
C THR A 123 11.60 -2.78 -10.93
N PRO A 124 12.59 -2.90 -11.83
CA PRO A 124 13.69 -1.94 -11.96
C PRO A 124 13.21 -0.50 -12.18
N ASP A 125 12.23 -0.31 -13.07
CA ASP A 125 11.56 0.97 -13.37
C ASP A 125 10.91 1.65 -12.16
N PHE A 126 10.79 0.97 -11.01
CA PHE A 126 10.32 1.56 -9.75
C PHE A 126 11.51 1.95 -8.87
N ILE A 127 12.50 1.08 -8.69
CA ILE A 127 13.67 1.37 -7.85
C ILE A 127 14.49 2.53 -8.41
N GLU A 128 14.66 2.63 -9.72
CA GLU A 128 15.28 3.80 -10.38
C GLU A 128 14.56 5.12 -10.02
N ARG A 129 13.24 5.09 -9.80
CA ARG A 129 12.46 6.27 -9.35
C ARG A 129 12.63 6.57 -7.87
N LEU A 130 12.83 5.55 -7.03
CA LEU A 130 13.16 5.75 -5.62
C LEU A 130 14.54 6.42 -5.51
N GLU A 131 15.54 5.88 -6.21
CA GLU A 131 16.92 6.38 -6.20
C GLU A 131 17.03 7.78 -6.79
N SER A 132 16.50 8.02 -7.99
CA SER A 132 16.56 9.34 -8.66
C SER A 132 15.78 10.46 -7.96
N GLN A 133 14.86 10.12 -7.04
CA GLN A 133 14.15 11.09 -6.20
C GLN A 133 14.71 11.16 -4.76
N GLY A 134 15.83 10.49 -4.48
CA GLY A 134 16.47 10.49 -3.15
C GLY A 134 15.66 9.80 -2.05
N PHE A 135 14.72 8.92 -2.41
CA PHE A 135 13.73 8.33 -1.50
C PHE A 135 14.32 7.73 -0.22
N PHE A 136 15.39 6.96 -0.34
CA PHE A 136 16.04 6.32 0.82
C PHE A 136 16.74 7.32 1.75
N ALA A 137 17.06 8.52 1.27
CA ALA A 137 17.61 9.61 2.08
C ALA A 137 16.54 10.40 2.85
N SER A 138 15.24 10.12 2.65
CA SER A 138 14.14 10.83 3.35
C SER A 138 14.20 10.75 4.87
N TRP A 139 14.89 9.73 5.41
CA TRP A 139 15.03 9.49 6.84
C TRP A 139 16.36 9.99 7.43
N ASN A 140 17.28 10.52 6.60
CA ASN A 140 18.65 10.80 7.03
C ASN A 140 18.71 11.94 8.08
N GLY A 141 19.53 11.73 9.11
CA GLY A 141 19.71 12.67 10.23
C GLY A 141 18.62 12.62 11.30
N LEU A 142 17.57 11.81 11.12
CA LEU A 142 16.49 11.62 12.09
C LEU A 142 16.79 10.46 13.04
N THR A 143 16.37 10.57 14.29
CA THR A 143 16.28 9.42 15.21
C THR A 143 15.19 8.45 14.77
N ALA A 144 15.24 7.21 15.25
CA ALA A 144 14.22 6.20 14.96
C ALA A 144 12.79 6.67 15.30
N SER A 145 12.61 7.42 16.41
CA SER A 145 11.32 7.96 16.83
C SER A 145 10.78 9.03 15.86
N GLU A 146 11.64 9.95 15.42
CA GLU A 146 11.29 10.98 14.43
C GLU A 146 10.98 10.36 13.06
N ALA A 147 11.74 9.35 12.67
CA ALA A 147 11.54 8.58 11.43
C ALA A 147 10.24 7.75 11.42
N VAL A 148 9.71 7.36 12.58
CA VAL A 148 8.38 6.73 12.72
C VAL A 148 7.24 7.76 12.63
N ALA A 149 7.50 9.00 13.06
CA ALA A 149 6.54 10.10 12.95
C ALA A 149 6.52 10.73 11.53
N LEU A 150 7.64 10.66 10.78
CA LEU A 150 7.82 11.30 9.48
C LEU A 150 6.80 10.82 8.43
N PRO A 151 5.94 11.71 7.88
CA PRO A 151 5.07 11.38 6.76
C PRO A 151 5.84 11.42 5.43
N VAL A 152 6.57 10.35 5.12
CA VAL A 152 7.22 10.19 3.80
C VAL A 152 6.14 9.99 2.73
N ASP A 153 6.13 10.84 1.71
CA ASP A 153 5.19 10.72 0.58
C ASP A 153 5.58 9.52 -0.30
N ALA A 154 4.60 8.65 -0.58
CA ALA A 154 4.78 7.53 -1.49
C ALA A 154 4.95 8.03 -2.93
N ILE A 155 6.03 7.63 -3.59
CA ILE A 155 6.36 8.12 -4.95
C ILE A 155 5.26 7.72 -5.93
N SER A 156 4.70 8.73 -6.59
CA SER A 156 3.81 8.53 -7.73
C SER A 156 4.54 7.69 -8.77
N ARG A 157 3.84 6.70 -9.34
CA ARG A 157 4.39 5.75 -10.35
C ARG A 157 5.25 4.61 -9.78
N ALA A 158 5.50 4.57 -8.46
CA ALA A 158 6.13 3.44 -7.75
C ALA A 158 5.37 3.07 -6.45
N THR A 159 4.08 3.43 -6.37
CA THR A 159 3.39 3.68 -5.10
C THR A 159 3.25 2.46 -4.18
N LEU A 160 3.06 1.25 -4.72
CA LEU A 160 3.00 0.01 -3.92
C LEU A 160 4.37 -0.31 -3.31
N THR A 161 5.42 -0.28 -4.13
CA THR A 161 6.83 -0.44 -3.73
C THR A 161 7.23 0.57 -2.66
N THR A 162 6.93 1.86 -2.83
CA THR A 162 7.25 2.88 -1.81
C THR A 162 6.44 2.74 -0.55
N ARG A 163 5.14 2.41 -0.61
CA ARG A 163 4.34 2.20 0.60
C ARG A 163 4.87 1.01 1.38
N ALA A 164 5.17 -0.10 0.73
CA ALA A 164 5.80 -1.24 1.37
C ALA A 164 7.15 -0.89 2.01
N ALA A 165 7.98 -0.08 1.36
CA ALA A 165 9.23 0.41 1.96
C ALA A 165 8.97 1.28 3.20
N ILE A 166 8.08 2.28 3.10
CA ILE A 166 7.69 3.18 4.20
C ILE A 166 7.13 2.38 5.37
N ASP A 167 6.14 1.53 5.13
CA ASP A 167 5.45 0.74 6.15
C ASP A 167 6.40 -0.29 6.80
N SER A 168 7.33 -0.88 6.04
CA SER A 168 8.36 -1.79 6.55
C SER A 168 9.36 -1.06 7.46
N ILE A 169 9.94 0.04 6.97
CA ILE A 169 10.88 0.87 7.75
C ILE A 169 10.18 1.38 9.02
N ARG A 170 8.98 1.95 8.89
CA ARG A 170 8.17 2.45 9.99
C ARG A 170 7.86 1.37 11.02
N LEU A 171 7.53 0.15 10.60
CA LEU A 171 7.31 -0.98 11.51
C LEU A 171 8.58 -1.38 12.25
N ARG A 172 9.73 -1.49 11.57
CA ARG A 172 10.99 -1.87 12.23
C ARG A 172 11.47 -0.79 13.19
N LEU A 173 11.39 0.48 12.78
CA LEU A 173 11.81 1.62 13.58
C LEU A 173 10.90 1.83 14.79
N ALA A 174 9.60 1.57 14.66
CA ALA A 174 8.68 1.54 15.79
C ALA A 174 9.07 0.47 16.82
N SER A 175 9.41 -0.74 16.34
CA SER A 175 9.91 -1.82 17.20
C SER A 175 11.30 -1.56 17.79
N TYR A 176 12.13 -0.73 17.13
CA TYR A 176 13.47 -0.34 17.61
C TYR A 176 13.39 0.76 18.67
N ALA A 177 12.55 1.78 18.44
CA ALA A 177 12.35 2.93 19.31
C ALA A 177 11.32 2.71 20.43
N ALA A 178 10.68 1.53 20.50
CA ALA A 178 9.51 1.23 21.33
C ALA A 178 8.33 2.21 21.16
N VAL A 179 8.21 2.84 19.98
CA VAL A 179 7.13 3.80 19.64
C VAL A 179 5.92 3.04 19.08
N GLN A 180 4.73 3.24 19.64
CA GLN A 180 3.51 2.67 19.05
C GLN A 180 3.12 3.41 17.75
N VAL A 181 2.96 2.66 16.66
CA VAL A 181 2.41 3.20 15.41
C VAL A 181 0.88 3.28 15.53
N GLU A 182 0.28 4.44 15.23
CA GLU A 182 -1.17 4.54 15.11
C GLU A 182 -1.71 3.55 14.07
N ARG A 183 -2.76 2.82 14.46
CA ARG A 183 -3.40 1.85 13.57
C ARG A 183 -4.08 2.58 12.41
N ALA A 184 -3.71 2.23 11.18
CA ALA A 184 -4.27 2.84 9.98
C ALA A 184 -5.81 2.86 10.01
N ARG A 185 -6.41 4.02 9.72
CA ARG A 185 -7.86 4.16 9.59
C ARG A 185 -8.35 3.25 8.46
N ILE A 186 -9.57 2.73 8.60
CA ILE A 186 -10.20 1.94 7.53
C ILE A 186 -10.39 2.85 6.32
N ASP A 187 -9.64 2.58 5.25
CA ASP A 187 -9.83 3.24 3.96
C ASP A 187 -11.14 2.73 3.34
N TYR A 188 -12.23 3.46 3.59
CA TYR A 188 -13.55 3.15 3.04
C TYR A 188 -13.57 3.15 1.51
N LEU A 189 -12.65 3.86 0.83
CA LEU A 189 -12.53 3.82 -0.62
C LEU A 189 -11.87 2.52 -1.07
N GLU A 190 -10.81 2.04 -0.41
CA GLU A 190 -10.20 0.73 -0.70
C GLU A 190 -11.14 -0.43 -0.35
N VAL A 191 -11.95 -0.30 0.72
CA VAL A 191 -13.05 -1.23 1.03
C VAL A 191 -14.11 -1.21 -0.08
N ALA A 192 -14.55 -0.03 -0.54
CA ALA A 192 -15.52 0.09 -1.62
C ALA A 192 -14.99 -0.48 -2.95
N ARG A 193 -13.72 -0.22 -3.30
CA ARG A 193 -13.04 -0.83 -4.44
C ARG A 193 -13.02 -2.36 -4.33
N SER A 194 -12.68 -2.89 -3.16
CA SER A 194 -12.63 -4.33 -2.89
C SER A 194 -14.01 -4.98 -3.03
N LEU A 195 -15.06 -4.36 -2.48
CA LEU A 195 -16.45 -4.82 -2.62
C LEU A 195 -16.92 -4.77 -4.08
N ALA A 196 -16.61 -3.71 -4.83
CA ALA A 196 -16.89 -3.61 -6.25
C ALA A 196 -16.13 -4.67 -7.08
N GLY A 197 -14.91 -5.03 -6.67
CA GLY A 197 -14.15 -6.16 -7.21
C GLY A 197 -14.87 -7.49 -7.03
N TRP A 198 -15.29 -7.82 -5.82
CA TRP A 198 -16.07 -9.03 -5.52
C TRP A 198 -17.41 -9.08 -6.26
N LEU A 199 -18.13 -7.96 -6.30
CA LEU A 199 -19.36 -7.82 -7.07
C LEU A 199 -19.12 -8.07 -8.56
N PHE A 200 -18.02 -7.58 -9.12
CA PHE A 200 -17.65 -7.82 -10.51
C PHE A 200 -17.22 -9.28 -10.79
N VAL A 201 -16.56 -9.95 -9.84
CA VAL A 201 -16.33 -11.41 -9.91
C VAL A 201 -17.68 -12.15 -10.01
N LEU A 202 -18.64 -11.84 -9.14
CA LEU A 202 -19.98 -12.46 -9.16
C LEU A 202 -20.73 -12.19 -10.47
N VAL A 203 -20.76 -10.95 -10.95
CA VAL A 203 -21.44 -10.57 -12.21
C VAL A 203 -20.77 -11.21 -13.43
N SER A 204 -19.44 -11.27 -13.48
CA SER A 204 -18.70 -11.89 -14.60
C SER A 204 -18.84 -13.41 -14.61
N LEU A 205 -18.94 -14.06 -13.43
CA LEU A 205 -19.30 -15.49 -13.31
C LEU A 205 -20.74 -15.74 -13.76
N LEU A 206 -21.72 -14.95 -13.29
CA LEU A 206 -23.12 -15.07 -13.68
C LEU A 206 -23.30 -14.90 -15.20
N ALA A 207 -22.62 -13.92 -15.81
CA ALA A 207 -22.65 -13.70 -17.25
C ALA A 207 -21.94 -14.82 -18.04
N CYS A 208 -20.91 -15.44 -17.46
CA CYS A 208 -20.25 -16.62 -18.03
C CYS A 208 -21.16 -17.86 -18.02
N TYR A 209 -22.06 -17.98 -17.05
CA TYR A 209 -22.95 -19.13 -16.91
C TYR A 209 -24.33 -18.94 -17.57
N ASN A 210 -24.91 -17.75 -17.49
CA ASN A 210 -26.17 -17.34 -18.14
C ASN A 210 -25.90 -16.41 -19.34
N ARG A 211 -25.17 -16.93 -20.34
CA ARG A 211 -24.72 -16.17 -21.51
C ARG A 211 -25.87 -15.61 -22.35
N SER A 212 -27.00 -16.30 -22.42
CA SER A 212 -28.20 -15.86 -23.15
C SER A 212 -28.91 -14.72 -22.41
N GLY A 213 -29.23 -14.88 -21.12
CA GLY A 213 -29.94 -13.86 -20.35
C GLY A 213 -29.17 -12.55 -20.20
N LEU A 214 -27.84 -12.60 -20.07
CA LEU A 214 -26.98 -11.43 -19.94
C LEU A 214 -26.39 -10.94 -21.29
N ALA A 215 -26.76 -11.53 -22.43
CA ALA A 215 -26.25 -11.14 -23.75
C ALA A 215 -26.43 -9.64 -24.04
N LYS A 216 -27.62 -9.10 -23.74
CA LYS A 216 -27.95 -7.67 -23.89
C LYS A 216 -27.05 -6.73 -23.07
N TYR A 217 -26.52 -7.18 -21.95
CA TYR A 217 -25.64 -6.39 -21.07
C TYR A 217 -24.15 -6.54 -21.40
N ARG A 218 -23.77 -7.29 -22.45
CA ARG A 218 -22.37 -7.58 -22.79
C ARG A 218 -21.50 -6.32 -22.91
N THR A 219 -22.01 -5.22 -23.45
CA THR A 219 -21.22 -3.96 -23.55
C THR A 219 -20.97 -3.33 -22.17
N LEU A 220 -21.96 -3.32 -21.28
CA LEU A 220 -21.78 -2.81 -19.91
C LEU A 220 -20.81 -3.70 -19.11
N ILE A 221 -20.91 -5.02 -19.25
CA ILE A 221 -20.01 -5.96 -18.57
C ILE A 221 -18.56 -5.81 -19.07
N LEU A 222 -18.36 -5.52 -20.37
CA LEU A 222 -17.04 -5.20 -20.92
C LEU A 222 -16.49 -3.87 -20.39
N LEU A 223 -17.32 -2.83 -20.25
CA LEU A 223 -16.92 -1.55 -19.68
C LEU A 223 -16.56 -1.70 -18.20
N ALA A 224 -17.36 -2.44 -17.43
CA ALA A 224 -17.05 -2.81 -16.05
C ALA A 224 -15.75 -3.63 -15.95
N ALA A 225 -15.47 -4.54 -16.88
CA ALA A 225 -14.20 -5.27 -16.94
C ALA A 225 -12.98 -4.36 -17.21
N VAL A 226 -13.15 -3.28 -17.97
CA VAL A 226 -12.10 -2.27 -18.20
C VAL A 226 -11.89 -1.39 -16.97
N ILE A 227 -12.98 -0.98 -16.32
CA ILE A 227 -12.94 -0.03 -15.19
C ILE A 227 -12.53 -0.73 -13.89
N VAL A 228 -13.17 -1.84 -13.52
CA VAL A 228 -13.03 -2.46 -12.17
C VAL A 228 -11.68 -3.18 -12.00
N PRO A 229 -11.40 -4.34 -12.63
CA PRO A 229 -10.11 -5.02 -12.48
C PRO A 229 -8.96 -4.34 -13.25
N GLY A 230 -9.28 -3.49 -14.22
CA GLY A 230 -8.31 -2.64 -14.93
C GLY A 230 -7.92 -1.42 -14.10
N PHE A 231 -8.57 -0.27 -14.36
CA PHE A 231 -8.14 1.02 -13.80
C PHE A 231 -8.34 1.19 -12.29
N MET A 232 -9.40 0.62 -11.70
CA MET A 232 -9.79 0.89 -10.31
C MET A 232 -9.05 -0.01 -9.31
N LEU A 233 -8.82 -1.29 -9.64
CA LEU A 233 -8.08 -2.23 -8.81
C LEU A 233 -6.61 -2.37 -9.22
N GLY A 234 -6.30 -2.31 -10.52
CA GLY A 234 -4.93 -2.53 -11.00
C GLY A 234 -4.41 -3.96 -10.80
N ARG A 235 -5.29 -4.95 -10.59
CA ARG A 235 -4.92 -6.34 -10.24
C ARG A 235 -5.47 -7.35 -11.26
N PHE A 236 -4.55 -8.08 -11.89
CA PHE A 236 -4.80 -9.02 -12.99
C PHE A 236 -3.85 -10.22 -12.92
N VAL A 237 -4.27 -11.37 -13.46
CA VAL A 237 -3.40 -12.55 -13.64
C VAL A 237 -2.46 -12.29 -14.81
N SER A 238 -1.16 -12.35 -14.52
CA SER A 238 -0.01 -12.18 -15.42
C SER A 238 1.05 -13.26 -15.18
N LEU A 239 2.03 -13.39 -16.07
CA LEU A 239 3.21 -14.23 -15.87
C LEU A 239 4.04 -13.78 -14.66
N GLU A 240 4.18 -12.47 -14.49
CA GLU A 240 4.88 -11.84 -13.38
C GLU A 240 4.31 -12.29 -12.02
N LEU A 241 2.98 -12.27 -11.86
CA LEU A 241 2.28 -12.74 -10.66
C LEU A 241 2.54 -14.24 -10.39
N LEU A 242 2.51 -15.07 -11.44
CA LEU A 242 2.70 -16.52 -11.34
C LEU A 242 4.13 -16.88 -10.92
N VAL A 243 5.14 -16.27 -11.54
CA VAL A 243 6.55 -16.49 -11.21
C VAL A 243 6.85 -15.99 -9.80
N ASN A 244 6.39 -14.79 -9.46
CA ASN A 244 6.65 -14.19 -8.17
C ASN A 244 6.10 -15.03 -7.01
N TRP A 245 4.85 -15.48 -7.09
CA TRP A 245 4.24 -16.31 -6.04
C TRP A 245 4.85 -17.71 -5.93
N ALA A 246 5.42 -18.26 -7.03
CA ALA A 246 6.16 -19.51 -6.97
C ALA A 246 7.52 -19.38 -6.26
N VAL A 247 8.17 -18.21 -6.37
CA VAL A 247 9.44 -17.93 -5.68
C VAL A 247 9.19 -17.54 -4.21
N ASN A 248 8.37 -16.51 -3.98
CA ASN A 248 8.19 -15.87 -2.66
C ASN A 248 7.08 -16.48 -1.80
N GLY A 249 6.23 -17.34 -2.37
CA GLY A 249 5.00 -17.82 -1.73
C GLY A 249 3.80 -16.92 -2.00
N ILE A 250 2.61 -17.37 -1.56
CA ILE A 250 1.37 -16.64 -1.77
C ILE A 250 1.04 -15.81 -0.53
N PRO A 251 1.11 -14.47 -0.58
CA PRO A 251 0.76 -13.60 0.55
C PRO A 251 -0.76 -13.47 0.72
N LEU A 252 -1.38 -14.54 1.24
CA LEU A 252 -2.83 -14.65 1.39
C LEU A 252 -3.46 -13.47 2.15
N GLN A 253 -2.77 -12.89 3.14
CA GLN A 253 -3.27 -11.76 3.92
C GLN A 253 -3.45 -10.47 3.09
N ALA A 254 -2.55 -10.17 2.16
CA ALA A 254 -2.57 -8.93 1.35
C ALA A 254 -3.15 -9.12 -0.07
N HIS A 255 -3.20 -10.36 -0.57
CA HIS A 255 -3.62 -10.68 -1.94
C HIS A 255 -4.77 -11.70 -2.03
N PHE A 256 -5.54 -11.92 -0.95
CA PHE A 256 -6.67 -12.86 -0.91
C PHE A 256 -7.61 -12.76 -2.13
N PHE A 257 -8.01 -11.54 -2.52
CA PHE A 257 -8.83 -11.30 -3.71
C PHE A 257 -8.20 -11.88 -5.00
N MET A 258 -6.91 -11.62 -5.22
CA MET A 258 -6.19 -12.13 -6.40
C MET A 258 -5.94 -13.62 -6.33
N PHE A 259 -5.78 -14.20 -5.14
CA PHE A 259 -5.70 -15.64 -4.96
C PHE A 259 -7.00 -16.32 -5.41
N CYS A 260 -8.16 -15.81 -4.97
CA CYS A 260 -9.45 -16.31 -5.42
C CYS A 260 -9.68 -16.10 -6.93
N VAL A 261 -9.31 -14.94 -7.49
CA VAL A 261 -9.35 -14.70 -8.95
C VAL A 261 -8.45 -15.68 -9.71
N LEU A 262 -7.26 -16.00 -9.21
CA LEU A 262 -6.35 -16.96 -9.83
C LEU A 262 -6.90 -18.40 -9.77
N ILE A 263 -7.42 -18.83 -8.62
CA ILE A 263 -8.07 -20.14 -8.46
C ILE A 263 -9.29 -20.26 -9.38
N LEU A 264 -10.09 -19.21 -9.56
CA LEU A 264 -11.18 -19.21 -10.55
C LEU A 264 -10.66 -19.21 -12.00
N ALA A 265 -9.57 -18.47 -12.29
CA ALA A 265 -8.99 -18.37 -13.62
C ALA A 265 -8.34 -19.66 -14.13
N LEU A 266 -7.72 -20.45 -13.24
CA LEU A 266 -7.08 -21.73 -13.57
C LEU A 266 -7.99 -22.94 -13.29
N GLY A 267 -8.77 -22.90 -12.21
CA GLY A 267 -9.64 -23.98 -11.77
C GLY A 267 -10.93 -24.14 -12.59
N LEU A 268 -11.60 -23.06 -12.98
CA LEU A 268 -12.81 -23.18 -13.82
C LEU A 268 -12.51 -23.85 -15.18
N PRO A 269 -11.41 -23.53 -15.90
CA PRO A 269 -11.00 -24.30 -17.06
C PRO A 269 -10.76 -25.79 -16.80
N LEU A 270 -10.23 -26.19 -15.63
CA LEU A 270 -9.97 -27.61 -15.34
C LEU A 270 -11.26 -28.45 -15.26
N PHE A 271 -12.33 -27.89 -14.68
CA PHE A 271 -13.61 -28.60 -14.48
C PHE A 271 -14.70 -28.19 -15.50
N SER A 272 -14.46 -27.18 -16.33
CA SER A 272 -15.46 -26.63 -17.26
C SER A 272 -14.87 -26.26 -18.61
N SER A 273 -15.67 -26.39 -19.66
CA SER A 273 -15.35 -25.88 -20.99
C SER A 273 -15.47 -24.35 -21.11
N ARG A 274 -15.67 -23.62 -20.00
CA ARG A 274 -15.93 -22.18 -19.93
C ARG A 274 -14.69 -21.39 -19.48
N ALA A 275 -14.06 -20.69 -20.42
CA ALA A 275 -12.92 -19.81 -20.15
C ALA A 275 -13.39 -18.46 -19.55
N TRP A 276 -13.78 -18.46 -18.27
CA TRP A 276 -14.30 -17.28 -17.55
C TRP A 276 -13.36 -16.08 -17.65
N TYR A 277 -12.12 -16.21 -17.16
CA TYR A 277 -11.19 -15.09 -17.00
C TYR A 277 -10.97 -14.30 -18.30
N CYS A 278 -10.47 -14.95 -19.35
CA CYS A 278 -10.18 -14.30 -20.64
C CYS A 278 -11.42 -13.75 -21.36
N SER A 279 -12.62 -14.27 -21.08
CA SER A 279 -13.86 -13.91 -21.77
C SER A 279 -14.66 -12.82 -21.05
N TRP A 280 -14.63 -12.77 -19.72
CA TRP A 280 -15.54 -11.98 -18.89
C TRP A 280 -14.88 -11.11 -17.82
N TYR A 281 -13.64 -11.40 -17.42
CA TYR A 281 -12.96 -10.67 -16.34
C TYR A 281 -11.74 -9.84 -16.83
N CYS A 282 -10.93 -10.39 -17.74
CA CYS A 282 -9.66 -9.80 -18.15
C CYS A 282 -9.82 -8.39 -18.76
N PRO A 283 -9.24 -7.33 -18.16
CA PRO A 283 -9.45 -5.95 -18.59
C PRO A 283 -8.93 -5.69 -20.01
N PHE A 284 -7.72 -6.17 -20.35
CA PHE A 284 -7.17 -5.99 -21.70
C PHE A 284 -7.94 -6.79 -22.77
N GLY A 285 -8.48 -7.95 -22.42
CA GLY A 285 -9.35 -8.73 -23.30
C GLY A 285 -10.68 -8.03 -23.57
N ALA A 286 -11.21 -7.32 -22.57
CA ALA A 286 -12.43 -6.52 -22.71
C ALA A 286 -12.20 -5.22 -23.50
N ALA A 287 -11.10 -4.51 -23.25
CA ALA A 287 -10.74 -3.29 -23.97
C ALA A 287 -10.58 -3.54 -25.49
N GLN A 288 -9.89 -4.61 -25.87
CA GLN A 288 -9.78 -5.04 -27.27
C GLN A 288 -11.13 -5.42 -27.89
N GLU A 289 -12.08 -5.99 -27.12
CA GLU A 289 -13.42 -6.28 -27.63
C GLU A 289 -14.27 -5.02 -27.79
N LEU A 290 -14.12 -4.02 -26.92
CA LEU A 290 -14.77 -2.71 -27.04
C LEU A 290 -14.26 -1.91 -28.23
N ALA A 291 -12.93 -1.77 -28.38
CA ALA A 291 -12.33 -1.24 -29.61
C ALA A 291 -12.79 -2.04 -30.85
N GLY A 292 -12.91 -3.37 -30.67
CA GLY A 292 -13.51 -4.30 -31.62
C GLY A 292 -14.93 -3.95 -32.09
N LYS A 293 -15.72 -3.19 -31.33
CA LYS A 293 -17.08 -2.77 -31.71
C LYS A 293 -17.12 -1.43 -32.47
N LEU A 294 -16.08 -0.60 -32.39
CA LEU A 294 -16.09 0.75 -32.98
C LEU A 294 -16.08 0.73 -34.52
N CYS A 295 -15.35 -0.21 -35.13
CA CYS A 295 -15.32 -0.39 -36.58
C CYS A 295 -16.00 -1.70 -37.01
N ARG A 296 -16.95 -1.60 -37.96
CA ARG A 296 -17.74 -2.73 -38.47
C ARG A 296 -16.96 -3.61 -39.46
N ARG A 297 -16.11 -3.02 -40.31
CA ARG A 297 -15.29 -3.75 -41.30
C ARG A 297 -14.07 -4.35 -40.58
N LYS A 298 -13.95 -5.68 -40.60
CA LYS A 298 -12.78 -6.38 -40.06
C LYS A 298 -11.92 -6.94 -41.19
N VAL A 299 -10.62 -6.97 -40.95
CA VAL A 299 -9.66 -7.67 -41.80
C VAL A 299 -9.54 -9.10 -41.27
N ASP A 300 -9.86 -10.07 -42.12
CA ASP A 300 -9.43 -11.45 -41.90
C ASP A 300 -8.06 -11.62 -42.57
N GLY A 301 -7.09 -12.19 -41.86
CA GLY A 301 -5.76 -12.48 -42.41
C GLY A 301 -5.73 -13.76 -43.26
N GLY A 302 -6.84 -14.48 -43.35
CA GLY A 302 -6.96 -15.75 -44.06
C GLY A 302 -6.28 -16.91 -43.34
N GLU A 303 -6.47 -18.11 -43.87
CA GLU A 303 -6.09 -19.37 -43.20
C GLU A 303 -4.61 -19.44 -42.81
N LYS A 304 -3.70 -18.92 -43.66
CA LYS A 304 -2.26 -18.87 -43.37
C LYS A 304 -1.95 -18.02 -42.14
N PHE A 305 -2.59 -16.86 -41.98
CA PHE A 305 -2.45 -16.01 -40.80
C PHE A 305 -3.09 -16.64 -39.55
N VAL A 306 -4.26 -17.25 -39.70
CA VAL A 306 -4.95 -17.96 -38.61
C VAL A 306 -4.17 -19.19 -38.16
N ALA A 307 -3.44 -19.87 -39.05
CA ALA A 307 -2.51 -20.94 -38.71
C ALA A 307 -1.23 -20.43 -38.04
N ALA A 308 -0.71 -19.27 -38.45
CA ALA A 308 0.47 -18.65 -37.85
C ALA A 308 0.21 -18.12 -36.43
N SER A 309 -0.88 -17.38 -36.21
CA SER A 309 -1.25 -16.82 -34.90
C SER A 309 -1.45 -17.90 -33.82
N LYS A 310 -2.04 -19.04 -34.19
CA LYS A 310 -2.14 -20.25 -33.33
C LYS A 310 -0.79 -20.82 -32.89
N ARG A 311 0.30 -20.56 -33.63
CA ARG A 311 1.67 -20.99 -33.29
C ARG A 311 2.46 -19.91 -32.56
N LEU A 312 2.23 -18.64 -32.89
CA LEU A 312 2.96 -17.50 -32.35
C LEU A 312 2.76 -17.36 -30.83
N ARG A 313 1.52 -17.47 -30.37
CA ARG A 313 1.14 -17.31 -28.96
C ARG A 313 1.81 -18.33 -28.01
N PRO A 314 1.83 -19.65 -28.27
CA PRO A 314 2.63 -20.58 -27.48
C PRO A 314 4.14 -20.42 -27.69
N ALA A 315 4.60 -19.97 -28.87
CA ALA A 315 6.03 -19.69 -29.07
C ALA A 315 6.54 -18.54 -28.17
N VAL A 316 5.75 -17.47 -27.98
CA VAL A 316 6.07 -16.40 -27.01
C VAL A 316 6.24 -16.99 -25.60
N LEU A 317 5.28 -17.79 -25.13
CA LEU A 317 5.38 -18.45 -23.81
C LEU A 317 6.63 -19.34 -23.71
N ILE A 318 6.93 -20.14 -24.74
CA ILE A 318 8.09 -21.04 -24.78
C ILE A 318 9.41 -20.25 -24.73
N ILE A 319 9.52 -19.14 -25.47
CA ILE A 319 10.70 -18.26 -25.43
C ILE A 319 10.85 -17.62 -24.04
N THR A 320 9.77 -17.10 -23.46
CA THR A 320 9.79 -16.54 -22.10
C THR A 320 10.23 -17.58 -21.06
N VAL A 321 9.68 -18.79 -21.11
CA VAL A 321 10.07 -19.90 -20.23
C VAL A 321 11.53 -20.29 -20.43
N PHE A 322 12.00 -20.42 -21.67
CA PHE A 322 13.39 -20.74 -21.98
C PHE A 322 14.37 -19.68 -21.42
N LEU A 323 14.06 -18.39 -21.57
CA LEU A 323 14.90 -17.31 -21.01
C LEU A 323 14.96 -17.35 -19.49
N LEU A 324 13.83 -17.57 -18.80
CA LEU A 324 13.80 -17.72 -17.35
C LEU A 324 14.62 -18.94 -16.88
N LEU A 325 14.51 -20.08 -17.56
CA LEU A 325 15.27 -21.30 -17.27
C LEU A 325 16.78 -21.15 -17.56
N ALA A 326 17.14 -20.33 -18.54
CA ALA A 326 18.52 -19.96 -18.82
C ALA A 326 19.13 -19.02 -17.76
N GLY A 327 18.36 -18.61 -16.75
CA GLY A 327 18.78 -17.67 -15.70
C GLY A 327 18.76 -16.21 -16.14
N TYR A 328 18.18 -15.89 -17.30
CA TYR A 328 18.11 -14.51 -17.77
C TYR A 328 17.05 -13.76 -16.98
N ARG A 329 17.47 -12.72 -16.25
CA ARG A 329 16.60 -11.83 -15.48
C ARG A 329 16.17 -10.64 -16.34
N PHE A 330 14.88 -10.57 -16.64
CA PHE A 330 14.26 -9.51 -17.44
C PHE A 330 12.90 -9.12 -16.85
N ASN A 331 12.49 -7.87 -17.04
CA ASN A 331 11.23 -7.34 -16.52
C ASN A 331 10.04 -7.99 -17.25
N LEU A 332 9.38 -8.95 -16.59
CA LEU A 332 8.25 -9.72 -17.15
C LEU A 332 7.04 -8.84 -17.51
N SER A 333 6.85 -7.70 -16.84
CA SER A 333 5.78 -6.75 -17.19
C SER A 333 5.92 -6.15 -18.60
N LEU A 334 7.12 -6.16 -19.19
CA LEU A 334 7.36 -5.69 -20.56
C LEU A 334 6.75 -6.60 -21.64
N ILE A 335 6.45 -7.86 -21.29
CA ILE A 335 5.94 -8.88 -22.22
C ILE A 335 4.40 -8.97 -22.20
N GLU A 336 3.72 -8.34 -21.23
CA GLU A 336 2.25 -8.35 -21.16
C GLU A 336 1.68 -6.94 -20.92
N PRO A 337 0.82 -6.39 -21.81
CA PRO A 337 0.24 -5.04 -21.71
C PRO A 337 -0.82 -4.89 -20.61
N PHE A 338 -0.74 -5.68 -19.54
CA PHE A 338 -1.67 -5.62 -18.41
C PHE A 338 -1.33 -4.45 -17.46
N SER A 339 -0.06 -4.20 -17.19
CA SER A 339 0.36 -3.06 -16.36
C SER A 339 0.04 -1.70 -17.00
N ALA A 340 -0.27 -1.63 -18.30
CA ALA A 340 -0.75 -0.41 -18.97
C ALA A 340 -2.07 0.16 -18.40
N PHE A 341 -2.87 -0.61 -17.67
CA PHE A 341 -4.01 -0.06 -16.92
C PHE A 341 -3.57 0.81 -15.74
N LEU A 342 -2.34 0.64 -15.26
CA LEU A 342 -1.69 1.52 -14.29
C LEU A 342 -1.04 2.69 -15.05
N LEU A 343 -1.83 3.53 -15.72
CA LEU A 343 -1.36 4.61 -16.62
C LEU A 343 -0.26 5.52 -16.05
N ASN A 344 -0.15 5.60 -14.73
CA ASN A 344 0.92 6.30 -14.03
C ASN A 344 2.19 5.45 -13.85
N SER A 345 2.12 4.20 -13.35
CA SER A 345 3.32 3.37 -13.11
C SER A 345 3.80 2.56 -14.32
N ALA A 346 2.99 2.40 -15.35
CA ALA A 346 3.36 1.62 -16.54
C ALA A 346 4.60 2.18 -17.25
N ALA A 347 5.55 1.29 -17.56
CA ALA A 347 6.69 1.62 -18.41
C ALA A 347 6.23 2.06 -19.81
N VAL A 348 6.89 3.05 -20.41
CA VAL A 348 6.50 3.63 -21.70
C VAL A 348 6.40 2.58 -22.82
N PRO A 349 7.30 1.58 -22.96
CA PRO A 349 7.14 0.50 -23.94
C PRO A 349 5.83 -0.29 -23.78
N VAL A 350 5.35 -0.47 -22.55
CA VAL A 350 4.11 -1.22 -22.26
C VAL A 350 2.87 -0.39 -22.60
N LEU A 351 2.91 0.92 -22.37
CA LEU A 351 1.85 1.85 -22.82
C LEU A 351 1.76 1.87 -24.35
N VAL A 352 2.90 1.93 -25.05
CA VAL A 352 2.96 1.85 -26.52
C VAL A 352 2.44 0.50 -27.02
N LEU A 353 2.87 -0.62 -26.42
CA LEU A 353 2.40 -1.97 -26.74
C LEU A 353 0.87 -2.07 -26.60
N ALA A 354 0.32 -1.60 -25.47
CA ALA A 354 -1.11 -1.59 -25.22
C ALA A 354 -1.87 -0.75 -26.26
N ALA A 355 -1.40 0.47 -26.55
CA ALA A 355 -2.01 1.35 -27.53
C ALA A 355 -2.01 0.73 -28.94
N VAL A 356 -0.89 0.17 -29.39
CA VAL A 356 -0.77 -0.52 -30.70
C VAL A 356 -1.78 -1.66 -30.80
N PHE A 357 -1.88 -2.53 -29.80
CA PHE A 357 -2.82 -3.65 -29.84
C PHE A 357 -4.30 -3.24 -29.68
N LEU A 358 -4.59 -2.09 -29.06
CA LEU A 358 -5.94 -1.48 -29.07
C LEU A 358 -6.30 -0.87 -30.44
N VAL A 359 -5.37 -0.19 -31.11
CA VAL A 359 -5.58 0.30 -32.49
C VAL A 359 -5.75 -0.87 -33.47
N LEU A 360 -4.94 -1.91 -33.37
CA LEU A 360 -5.12 -3.14 -34.16
C LEU A 360 -6.47 -3.82 -33.90
N SER A 361 -7.07 -3.65 -32.72
CA SER A 361 -8.40 -4.19 -32.39
C SER A 361 -9.55 -3.50 -33.15
N LEU A 362 -9.33 -2.30 -33.70
CA LEU A 362 -10.27 -1.66 -34.61
C LEU A 362 -10.43 -2.50 -35.89
N PHE A 363 -9.38 -3.19 -36.34
CA PHE A 363 -9.37 -3.94 -37.61
C PHE A 363 -9.46 -5.46 -37.42
N MET A 364 -8.91 -5.99 -36.31
CA MET A 364 -8.90 -7.42 -35.97
C MET A 364 -9.65 -7.70 -34.67
N ARG A 365 -10.17 -8.93 -34.48
CA ARG A 365 -10.78 -9.32 -33.19
C ARG A 365 -9.69 -9.76 -32.21
N ARG A 366 -9.53 -9.03 -31.10
CA ARG A 366 -8.63 -9.37 -29.96
C ARG A 366 -7.21 -9.84 -30.39
N PRO A 367 -6.47 -9.05 -31.21
CA PRO A 367 -5.18 -9.44 -31.77
C PRO A 367 -4.14 -9.88 -30.73
N TRP A 368 -4.04 -9.20 -29.58
CA TRP A 368 -3.11 -9.61 -28.52
C TRP A 368 -3.50 -10.96 -27.91
N CYS A 369 -4.76 -11.11 -27.49
CA CYS A 369 -5.24 -12.35 -26.86
C CYS A 369 -5.11 -13.57 -27.77
N ASN A 370 -5.29 -13.37 -29.08
CA ASN A 370 -5.29 -14.47 -30.05
C ASN A 370 -3.89 -14.82 -30.57
N CYS A 371 -2.95 -13.87 -30.63
CA CYS A 371 -1.66 -14.07 -31.32
C CYS A 371 -0.43 -14.02 -30.40
N PHE A 372 -0.49 -13.35 -29.24
CA PHE A 372 0.70 -13.07 -28.42
C PHE A 372 0.56 -13.42 -26.93
N CYS A 373 -0.60 -13.17 -26.32
CA CYS A 373 -0.86 -13.28 -24.88
C CYS A 373 -0.44 -14.62 -24.24
N PRO A 374 0.67 -14.69 -23.48
CA PRO A 374 1.22 -15.93 -22.96
C PRO A 374 0.48 -16.43 -21.71
N SER A 375 0.08 -15.56 -20.76
CA SER A 375 -0.79 -15.96 -19.63
C SER A 375 -2.10 -16.60 -20.10
N GLY A 376 -2.63 -16.15 -21.24
CA GLY A 376 -3.80 -16.74 -21.85
C GLY A 376 -3.58 -18.17 -22.37
N VAL A 377 -2.36 -18.55 -22.77
CA VAL A 377 -2.05 -19.92 -23.22
C VAL A 377 -2.16 -20.90 -22.05
N ILE A 378 -1.69 -20.49 -20.86
CA ILE A 378 -1.78 -21.26 -19.63
C ILE A 378 -3.26 -21.54 -19.31
N VAL A 379 -4.09 -20.49 -19.26
CA VAL A 379 -5.55 -20.60 -19.02
C VAL A 379 -6.26 -21.46 -20.06
N GLU A 380 -5.84 -21.42 -21.33
CA GLU A 380 -6.49 -22.16 -22.41
C GLU A 380 -6.07 -23.64 -22.47
N ASN A 381 -4.81 -23.98 -22.20
CA ASN A 381 -4.33 -25.37 -22.16
C ASN A 381 -4.97 -26.18 -21.02
N LEU A 382 -5.31 -25.52 -19.91
CA LEU A 382 -6.01 -26.13 -18.78
C LEU A 382 -7.47 -26.50 -19.12
N ARG A 383 -8.10 -25.79 -20.08
CA ARG A 383 -9.54 -25.89 -20.43
C ARG A 383 -9.99 -27.31 -20.79
N PHE A 384 -11.09 -27.77 -20.17
CA PHE A 384 -11.66 -29.08 -20.46
C PHE A 384 -12.39 -29.05 -21.83
N PRO A 385 -12.07 -29.95 -22.78
CA PRO A 385 -12.83 -30.05 -24.02
C PRO A 385 -14.26 -30.49 -23.70
N GLY A 386 -15.27 -29.81 -24.24
CA GLY A 386 -16.68 -30.05 -23.90
C GLY A 386 -17.18 -31.42 -24.36
N VAL A 387 -17.22 -32.39 -23.46
CA VAL A 387 -17.75 -33.75 -23.73
C VAL A 387 -19.29 -33.79 -23.76
N PHE A 388 -19.97 -32.79 -23.19
CA PHE A 388 -21.40 -32.82 -22.89
C PHE A 388 -22.27 -31.72 -23.54
N ASN A 389 -21.79 -31.06 -24.59
CA ASN A 389 -22.64 -30.28 -25.52
C ASN A 389 -21.85 -29.86 -26.77
N ASP A 390 -21.81 -30.72 -27.79
CA ASP A 390 -22.61 -30.52 -29.01
C ASP A 390 -22.48 -31.71 -29.98
N LYS A 391 -23.44 -31.91 -30.89
CA LYS A 391 -23.38 -32.97 -31.93
C LYS A 391 -22.56 -32.51 -33.14
N GLN A 392 -21.23 -32.50 -33.04
CA GLN A 392 -20.34 -32.41 -34.21
C GLN A 392 -19.20 -33.43 -34.17
N THR A 393 -19.02 -34.12 -35.29
CA THR A 393 -18.00 -35.15 -35.50
C THR A 393 -16.60 -34.53 -35.60
N ALA A 394 -15.77 -34.77 -34.59
CA ALA A 394 -14.34 -34.46 -34.68
C ALA A 394 -13.65 -35.45 -35.64
N PRO A 395 -12.85 -34.98 -36.62
CA PRO A 395 -12.00 -35.86 -37.41
C PRO A 395 -11.00 -36.62 -36.53
N GLN A 396 -10.61 -37.82 -36.95
CA GLN A 396 -9.49 -38.54 -36.32
C GLN A 396 -8.17 -37.82 -36.63
N GLU A 397 -7.64 -37.06 -35.67
CA GLU A 397 -6.23 -36.65 -35.72
C GLU A 397 -5.33 -37.88 -35.52
N ASN A 398 -4.52 -38.18 -36.54
CA ASN A 398 -3.51 -39.24 -36.48
C ASN A 398 -2.56 -39.05 -35.29
N GLY A 399 -2.16 -40.14 -34.65
CA GLY A 399 -1.34 -40.19 -33.43
C GLY A 399 0.12 -39.75 -33.56
N LYS A 400 0.43 -38.74 -34.37
CA LYS A 400 1.72 -38.03 -34.33
C LYS A 400 1.62 -36.96 -33.25
N MET A 401 2.55 -36.96 -32.29
CA MET A 401 2.66 -35.87 -31.31
C MET A 401 2.76 -34.53 -32.05
N ARG A 402 2.00 -33.54 -31.58
CA ARG A 402 2.03 -32.19 -32.15
C ARG A 402 3.42 -31.58 -31.91
N TYR A 403 3.85 -30.70 -32.81
CA TYR A 403 5.17 -30.06 -32.74
C TYR A 403 5.47 -29.41 -31.37
N ALA A 404 4.45 -28.83 -30.73
CA ALA A 404 4.54 -28.29 -29.38
C ALA A 404 4.77 -29.35 -28.28
N GLU A 405 4.24 -30.56 -28.43
CA GLU A 405 4.43 -31.66 -27.47
C GLU A 405 5.87 -32.20 -27.52
N VAL A 406 6.43 -32.32 -28.72
CA VAL A 406 7.85 -32.68 -28.93
C VAL A 406 8.78 -31.59 -28.39
N LEU A 407 8.47 -30.32 -28.64
CA LEU A 407 9.27 -29.19 -28.15
C LEU A 407 9.21 -29.04 -26.62
N ASN A 408 8.04 -29.26 -26.02
CA ASN A 408 7.89 -29.31 -24.56
C ASN A 408 8.66 -30.49 -23.96
N LEU A 409 8.70 -31.66 -24.62
CA LEU A 409 9.45 -32.83 -24.15
C LEU A 409 10.96 -32.56 -24.13
N LEU A 410 11.48 -31.88 -25.16
CA LEU A 410 12.88 -31.42 -25.19
C LEU A 410 13.17 -30.41 -24.07
N LEU A 411 12.24 -29.47 -23.81
CA LEU A 411 12.34 -28.53 -22.68
C LEU A 411 12.32 -29.24 -21.32
N VAL A 412 11.48 -30.27 -21.11
CA VAL A 412 11.50 -31.11 -19.89
C VAL A 412 12.88 -31.75 -19.70
N ILE A 413 13.48 -32.29 -20.76
CA ILE A 413 14.81 -32.91 -20.69
C ILE A 413 15.89 -31.87 -20.32
N VAL A 414 15.85 -30.68 -20.93
CA VAL A 414 16.76 -29.57 -20.57
C VAL A 414 16.57 -29.12 -19.12
N ILE A 415 15.33 -29.01 -18.63
CA ILE A 415 15.03 -28.65 -17.23
C ILE A 415 15.59 -29.70 -16.27
N ILE A 416 15.37 -30.99 -16.53
CA ILE A 416 15.90 -32.08 -15.70
C ILE A 416 17.43 -32.06 -15.67
N ILE A 417 18.07 -31.82 -16.82
CA ILE A 417 19.54 -31.69 -16.89
C ILE A 417 20.03 -30.47 -16.11
N GLN A 418 19.37 -29.31 -16.22
CA GLN A 418 19.78 -28.08 -15.50
C GLN A 418 19.55 -28.18 -13.98
N VAL A 419 18.44 -28.76 -13.53
CA VAL A 419 18.12 -28.95 -12.11
C VAL A 419 19.06 -29.97 -11.44
N LEU A 420 19.66 -30.89 -12.20
CA LEU A 420 20.56 -31.94 -11.70
C LEU A 420 22.05 -31.69 -12.00
N SER A 421 22.43 -30.56 -12.62
CA SER A 421 23.83 -30.27 -12.95
C SER A 421 24.53 -29.48 -11.83
N PRO A 422 25.58 -30.02 -11.17
CA PRO A 422 26.11 -29.48 -9.91
C PRO A 422 27.05 -28.26 -10.06
N SER A 423 26.94 -27.49 -11.15
CA SER A 423 28.01 -26.56 -11.57
C SER A 423 27.53 -25.14 -11.89
N ARG A 424 27.61 -24.22 -10.92
CA ARG A 424 27.84 -22.77 -11.10
C ARG A 424 28.07 -22.04 -9.75
N MET A 425 29.33 -21.72 -9.47
CA MET A 425 29.73 -20.63 -8.57
C MET A 425 30.74 -19.75 -9.33
N VAL A 426 30.55 -18.44 -9.32
CA VAL A 426 31.53 -17.44 -9.77
C VAL A 426 31.36 -16.19 -8.89
N PRO A 427 32.40 -15.72 -8.18
CA PRO A 427 32.36 -14.45 -7.44
C PRO A 427 32.73 -13.26 -8.34
N SER A 428 32.48 -12.04 -7.86
CA SER A 428 32.93 -10.78 -8.49
C SER A 428 33.69 -9.95 -7.45
N GLU A 429 34.76 -9.29 -7.87
CA GLU A 429 35.71 -8.60 -6.98
C GLU A 429 35.27 -7.15 -6.66
N SER A 430 35.81 -6.59 -5.57
CA SER A 430 35.58 -5.20 -5.13
C SER A 430 36.87 -4.38 -5.12
N ALA A 431 36.75 -3.05 -5.27
CA ALA A 431 37.87 -2.12 -5.30
C ALA A 431 38.07 -1.40 -3.93
N PRO A 432 39.29 -0.98 -3.56
CA PRO A 432 39.64 -0.68 -2.17
C PRO A 432 39.47 0.79 -1.73
N PRO A 433 39.14 1.06 -0.45
CA PRO A 433 39.11 2.40 0.14
C PRO A 433 40.46 2.86 0.72
N ALA A 434 40.61 4.18 0.90
CA ALA A 434 41.77 4.80 1.57
C ALA A 434 41.65 4.82 3.11
N LYS A 435 42.74 5.15 3.82
CA LYS A 435 42.94 4.89 5.26
C LYS A 435 42.85 6.12 6.18
N SER A 436 42.63 5.84 7.48
CA SER A 436 42.93 6.61 8.73
C SER A 436 41.68 7.02 9.52
N ALA A 437 41.69 7.22 10.85
CA ALA A 437 42.51 6.75 12.00
C ALA A 437 41.78 7.23 13.31
N PRO A 438 42.13 6.79 14.54
CA PRO A 438 41.21 6.86 15.68
C PRO A 438 41.58 7.86 16.80
N VAL A 439 40.59 8.15 17.65
CA VAL A 439 40.74 8.41 19.10
C VAL A 439 39.54 7.77 19.83
N THR A 440 39.73 7.23 21.03
CA THR A 440 38.74 6.45 21.81
C THR A 440 38.24 7.22 23.04
N ALA A 441 36.99 6.99 23.46
CA ALA A 441 36.43 7.48 24.74
C ALA A 441 35.28 6.55 25.24
N THR A 442 34.95 6.60 26.53
CA THR A 442 34.18 5.56 27.25
C THR A 442 32.95 6.15 27.99
N ALA A 443 31.87 5.36 28.15
CA ALA A 443 30.60 5.76 28.79
C ALA A 443 30.42 5.23 30.24
N PRO A 444 29.44 5.72 31.03
CA PRO A 444 28.51 4.80 31.71
C PRO A 444 27.06 5.29 32.08
N GLN A 445 26.07 4.44 31.76
CA GLN A 445 24.92 3.96 32.60
C GLN A 445 23.79 4.92 33.13
N THR A 446 22.74 4.34 33.77
CA THR A 446 21.31 4.75 33.70
C THR A 446 20.47 4.66 35.01
N SER A 447 19.37 5.44 35.10
CA SER A 447 18.28 5.44 36.13
C SER A 447 17.12 6.40 35.70
N ALA A 448 15.86 6.46 36.20
CA ALA A 448 14.94 5.63 37.01
C ALA A 448 13.46 6.13 36.83
N LEU A 449 12.49 5.78 37.72
CA LEU A 449 11.04 6.13 37.65
C LEU A 449 10.51 6.94 38.88
N VAL A 450 9.34 7.60 38.75
CA VAL A 450 8.67 8.45 39.78
C VAL A 450 7.14 8.20 39.81
N SER A 451 6.42 8.58 40.89
CA SER A 451 5.05 8.16 41.23
C SER A 451 3.92 9.20 41.06
N ASP A 452 2.67 8.72 40.94
CA ASP A 452 1.46 9.47 40.55
C ASP A 452 1.08 10.68 41.41
N ALA A 453 1.41 10.70 42.70
CA ALA A 453 1.06 11.82 43.57
C ALA A 453 1.67 13.14 43.07
N ALA A 454 2.90 13.09 42.55
CA ALA A 454 3.59 14.25 41.98
C ALA A 454 3.00 14.74 40.64
N ALA A 455 2.14 13.94 39.98
CA ALA A 455 1.47 14.36 38.75
C ALA A 455 0.33 15.36 39.02
N MET A 456 -0.31 15.29 40.20
CA MET A 456 -1.48 16.14 40.52
C MET A 456 -1.10 17.60 40.84
N ASP A 457 0.13 17.85 41.29
CA ASP A 457 0.67 19.19 41.54
C ASP A 457 1.03 19.94 40.24
N ASN A 458 1.00 19.26 39.07
CA ASN A 458 1.27 19.89 37.79
C ASN A 458 0.07 20.75 37.35
N ALA A 459 0.25 22.07 37.30
CA ALA A 459 -0.79 23.03 36.95
C ALA A 459 -1.42 22.80 35.55
N VAL A 460 -0.67 22.26 34.59
CA VAL A 460 -1.19 21.96 33.24
C VAL A 460 -2.08 20.71 33.27
N LEU A 461 -1.66 19.65 33.97
CA LEU A 461 -2.48 18.44 34.16
C LEU A 461 -3.75 18.78 34.94
N LYS A 462 -3.63 19.54 36.03
CA LYS A 462 -4.78 20.06 36.78
C LYS A 462 -5.77 20.80 35.87
N ASN A 463 -5.30 21.76 35.07
CA ASN A 463 -6.12 22.50 34.12
C ASN A 463 -6.82 21.56 33.10
N ILE A 464 -6.11 20.55 32.58
CA ILE A 464 -6.68 19.54 31.65
C ILE A 464 -7.81 18.73 32.31
N HIS A 465 -7.66 18.36 33.59
CA HIS A 465 -8.66 17.58 34.33
C HIS A 465 -9.86 18.43 34.83
N GLU A 466 -9.64 19.70 35.20
CA GLU A 466 -10.70 20.62 35.61
C GLU A 466 -11.52 21.15 34.42
N ARG A 467 -10.93 21.22 33.23
CA ARG A 467 -11.56 21.69 31.98
C ARG A 467 -12.90 21.00 31.70
N LYS A 468 -13.98 21.77 31.80
CA LYS A 468 -15.38 21.35 31.59
C LYS A 468 -15.98 21.93 30.30
N SER A 469 -17.26 21.70 30.04
CA SER A 469 -17.98 22.26 28.89
C SER A 469 -19.06 23.19 29.42
N VAL A 470 -18.73 24.48 29.50
CA VAL A 470 -19.60 25.49 30.10
C VAL A 470 -20.68 25.91 29.10
N ARG A 471 -21.93 25.93 29.56
CA ARG A 471 -23.11 26.34 28.79
C ARG A 471 -23.93 27.43 29.50
N ASN A 472 -23.57 27.73 30.75
CA ASN A 472 -24.23 28.69 31.61
C ASN A 472 -23.23 29.82 31.91
N PHE A 473 -23.48 31.00 31.36
CA PHE A 473 -22.62 32.18 31.47
C PHE A 473 -23.27 33.27 32.34
N THR A 474 -22.46 34.09 32.99
CA THR A 474 -22.92 35.34 33.61
C THR A 474 -22.99 36.46 32.57
N ALA A 475 -23.56 37.61 32.93
CA ALA A 475 -23.65 38.78 32.06
C ALA A 475 -22.34 39.59 31.90
N ALA A 476 -21.23 39.13 32.48
CA ALA A 476 -19.93 39.80 32.34
C ALA A 476 -19.36 39.62 30.93
N ASP A 477 -18.81 40.69 30.33
CA ASP A 477 -18.18 40.63 29.01
C ASP A 477 -16.76 40.03 29.08
N VAL A 478 -16.23 39.64 27.91
CA VAL A 478 -14.86 39.11 27.76
C VAL A 478 -14.06 40.07 26.87
N SER A 479 -12.89 40.49 27.35
CA SER A 479 -12.11 41.54 26.70
C SER A 479 -11.48 41.08 25.37
N GLU A 480 -11.15 42.04 24.51
CA GLU A 480 -10.49 41.76 23.24
C GLU A 480 -9.09 41.15 23.42
N GLU A 481 -8.36 41.56 24.46
CA GLU A 481 -7.10 40.97 24.88
C GLU A 481 -7.28 39.50 25.29
N GLN A 482 -8.34 39.18 26.04
CA GLN A 482 -8.66 37.79 26.38
C GLN A 482 -8.97 36.98 25.12
N LEU A 483 -9.83 37.47 24.22
CA LEU A 483 -10.17 36.79 22.97
C LEU A 483 -8.96 36.59 22.06
N THR A 484 -8.06 37.57 21.98
CA THR A 484 -6.80 37.48 21.23
C THR A 484 -5.85 36.48 21.87
N THR A 485 -5.80 36.39 23.20
CA THR A 485 -4.99 35.39 23.93
C THR A 485 -5.50 33.97 23.67
N LEU A 486 -6.81 33.76 23.63
CA LEU A 486 -7.42 32.49 23.24
C LEU A 486 -7.08 32.12 21.79
N VAL A 487 -7.20 33.06 20.85
CA VAL A 487 -6.83 32.84 19.43
C VAL A 487 -5.34 32.50 19.32
N LYS A 488 -4.45 33.20 20.03
CA LYS A 488 -3.00 32.88 20.08
C LYS A 488 -2.74 31.47 20.62
N ALA A 489 -3.46 31.02 21.65
CA ALA A 489 -3.36 29.64 22.13
C ALA A 489 -3.82 28.62 21.06
N GLY A 490 -4.88 28.94 20.32
CA GLY A 490 -5.32 28.16 19.16
C GLY A 490 -4.27 28.10 18.05
N MET A 491 -3.60 29.22 17.75
CA MET A 491 -2.51 29.31 16.78
C MET A 491 -1.24 28.54 17.20
N ALA A 492 -1.06 28.24 18.48
CA ALA A 492 0.05 27.44 19.01
C ALA A 492 -0.17 25.91 18.87
N ALA A 493 -1.19 25.47 18.13
CA ALA A 493 -1.47 24.05 17.92
C ALA A 493 -0.52 23.39 16.89
N PRO A 494 -0.07 22.13 17.11
CA PRO A 494 0.76 21.39 16.17
C PRO A 494 -0.09 20.83 15.01
N THR A 495 0.42 20.91 13.78
CA THR A 495 -0.41 20.70 12.57
C THR A 495 0.33 20.12 11.37
N ALA A 496 -0.44 19.56 10.44
CA ALA A 496 0.06 18.83 9.27
C ALA A 496 1.02 19.68 8.41
N ARG A 497 2.28 19.24 8.33
CA ARG A 497 3.37 19.93 7.60
C ARG A 497 3.53 21.42 7.99
N ASN A 498 3.14 21.80 9.21
CA ASN A 498 3.07 23.19 9.72
C ASN A 498 2.31 24.16 8.79
N ARG A 499 1.25 23.67 8.12
CA ARG A 499 0.57 24.42 7.04
C ARG A 499 -0.16 25.67 7.47
N GLN A 500 -0.56 25.78 8.73
CA GLN A 500 -1.35 26.91 9.25
C GLN A 500 -2.72 27.12 8.54
N PRO A 501 -3.52 26.07 8.25
CA PRO A 501 -4.82 26.23 7.58
C PRO A 501 -5.96 26.69 8.51
N TRP A 502 -5.73 26.94 9.80
CA TRP A 502 -6.81 27.41 10.68
C TRP A 502 -7.06 28.91 10.48
N GLN A 503 -8.34 29.26 10.41
CA GLN A 503 -8.83 30.63 10.41
C GLN A 503 -9.81 30.80 11.58
N PHE A 504 -9.85 31.99 12.17
CA PHE A 504 -10.70 32.29 13.33
C PHE A 504 -11.60 33.49 13.06
N VAL A 505 -12.91 33.32 13.27
CA VAL A 505 -13.88 34.42 13.26
C VAL A 505 -14.32 34.70 14.69
N VAL A 506 -13.92 35.84 15.24
CA VAL A 506 -14.33 36.29 16.58
C VAL A 506 -15.67 37.03 16.46
N ILE A 507 -16.70 36.53 17.11
CA ILE A 507 -18.06 37.06 17.07
C ILE A 507 -18.37 37.76 18.40
N ARG A 508 -18.53 39.09 18.38
CA ARG A 508 -19.07 39.87 19.51
C ARG A 508 -20.50 40.38 19.24
N ASP A 509 -20.96 40.31 17.99
CA ASP A 509 -22.32 40.69 17.60
C ASP A 509 -23.36 39.73 18.21
N LYS A 510 -24.23 40.27 19.07
CA LYS A 510 -25.31 39.52 19.73
C LYS A 510 -26.41 39.05 18.77
N ALA A 511 -26.66 39.78 17.67
CA ALA A 511 -27.65 39.37 16.67
C ALA A 511 -27.15 38.16 15.88
N VAL A 512 -25.87 38.14 15.48
CA VAL A 512 -25.25 36.99 14.82
C VAL A 512 -25.20 35.78 15.75
N MET A 513 -24.80 35.95 17.02
CA MET A 513 -24.81 34.85 17.99
C MET A 513 -26.22 34.33 18.28
N LYS A 514 -27.24 35.20 18.31
CA LYS A 514 -28.64 34.78 18.46
C LYS A 514 -29.13 34.00 17.23
N ASP A 515 -28.88 34.48 16.01
CA ASP A 515 -29.30 33.79 14.78
C ASP A 515 -28.68 32.38 14.68
N LEU A 516 -27.39 32.26 15.03
CA LEU A 516 -26.70 30.98 15.17
C LEU A 516 -27.29 30.12 16.30
N ALA A 517 -27.62 30.70 17.46
CA ALA A 517 -28.28 29.99 18.55
C ALA A 517 -29.65 29.43 18.13
N ASP A 518 -30.44 30.21 17.39
CA ASP A 518 -31.79 29.84 16.96
C ASP A 518 -31.75 28.73 15.89
N LYS A 519 -30.81 28.79 14.94
CA LYS A 519 -30.69 27.80 13.85
C LYS A 519 -29.93 26.52 14.21
N LEU A 520 -28.86 26.58 15.03
CA LEU A 520 -28.04 25.41 15.33
C LEU A 520 -28.66 24.55 16.46
N PRO A 521 -28.75 23.21 16.30
CA PRO A 521 -29.47 22.36 17.25
C PRO A 521 -28.80 22.26 18.63
N TYR A 522 -27.47 22.39 18.69
CA TYR A 522 -26.67 22.18 19.92
C TYR A 522 -25.88 23.41 20.36
N ALA A 523 -26.13 24.59 19.78
CA ALA A 523 -25.41 25.83 20.09
C ALA A 523 -26.29 26.91 20.79
N LYS A 524 -27.41 26.51 21.40
CA LYS A 524 -28.41 27.39 22.02
C LYS A 524 -27.84 28.38 23.06
N MET A 525 -26.72 28.03 23.71
CA MET A 525 -26.01 28.89 24.67
C MET A 525 -25.25 30.07 24.03
N LEU A 526 -25.16 30.16 22.70
CA LEU A 526 -24.66 31.37 22.03
C LEU A 526 -25.52 32.61 22.36
N ALA A 527 -26.82 32.44 22.60
CA ALA A 527 -27.73 33.54 22.95
C ALA A 527 -27.42 34.20 24.29
N SER A 528 -26.68 33.54 25.19
CA SER A 528 -26.25 34.08 26.49
C SER A 528 -24.73 34.23 26.63
N ALA A 529 -23.96 33.99 25.56
CA ALA A 529 -22.52 34.13 25.57
C ALA A 529 -22.06 35.60 25.54
N ALA A 530 -20.88 35.88 26.11
CA ALA A 530 -20.22 37.18 26.00
C ALA A 530 -19.72 37.39 24.56
N ALA A 531 -19.03 36.38 24.02
CA ALA A 531 -18.55 36.34 22.64
C ALA A 531 -18.56 34.88 22.13
N ALA A 532 -18.16 34.67 20.89
CA ALA A 532 -17.83 33.35 20.37
C ALA A 532 -16.61 33.38 19.47
N ILE A 533 -15.95 32.23 19.30
CA ILE A 533 -14.91 32.02 18.28
C ILE A 533 -15.38 30.88 17.37
N THR A 534 -15.53 31.13 16.08
CA THR A 534 -15.67 30.08 15.07
C THR A 534 -14.29 29.69 14.57
N VAL A 535 -13.95 28.40 14.64
CA VAL A 535 -12.72 27.84 14.07
C VAL A 535 -13.06 27.24 12.71
N CYS A 536 -12.35 27.66 11.66
CA CYS A 536 -12.53 27.21 10.29
C CYS A 536 -11.23 26.65 9.71
N GLY A 537 -11.32 25.71 8.78
CA GLY A 537 -10.20 25.26 7.95
C GLY A 537 -10.22 25.91 6.58
N ASP A 538 -9.06 26.42 6.17
CA ASP A 538 -8.75 26.91 4.84
C ASP A 538 -8.29 25.75 3.95
N LEU A 539 -9.14 25.41 2.98
CA LEU A 539 -8.88 24.30 2.07
C LEU A 539 -7.82 24.63 1.02
N GLU A 540 -7.54 25.90 0.70
CA GLU A 540 -6.47 26.25 -0.24
C GLU A 540 -5.10 26.08 0.44
N ILE A 541 -4.98 26.54 1.69
CA ILE A 541 -3.79 26.30 2.53
C ILE A 541 -3.61 24.79 2.81
N ALA A 542 -4.69 24.05 3.10
CA ALA A 542 -4.61 22.62 3.36
C ALA A 542 -4.27 21.78 2.11
N ARG A 543 -4.78 22.15 0.92
CA ARG A 543 -4.46 21.46 -0.34
C ARG A 543 -3.00 21.59 -0.74
N ALA A 544 -2.31 22.67 -0.35
CA ALA A 544 -0.90 22.87 -0.64
C ALA A 544 -0.05 21.70 -0.11
N GLY A 545 0.52 20.90 -1.02
CA GLY A 545 1.33 19.73 -0.65
C GLY A 545 0.54 18.61 0.04
N ASN A 546 -0.58 18.20 -0.55
CA ASN A 546 -1.26 16.92 -0.28
C ASN A 546 -1.79 16.75 1.18
N SER A 547 -2.08 17.84 1.88
CA SER A 547 -2.58 17.82 3.27
C SER A 547 -4.09 18.11 3.38
N GLU A 548 -4.83 18.04 2.27
CA GLU A 548 -6.23 18.52 2.15
C GLU A 548 -7.23 17.88 3.13
N ASN A 549 -6.93 16.70 3.66
CA ASN A 549 -7.78 15.96 4.60
C ASN A 549 -7.40 16.20 6.08
N MET A 550 -6.38 17.01 6.35
CA MET A 550 -5.83 17.21 7.71
C MET A 550 -6.40 18.44 8.43
N TRP A 551 -6.97 19.42 7.71
CA TRP A 551 -7.46 20.69 8.28
C TRP A 551 -8.39 20.50 9.48
N MET A 552 -9.18 19.42 9.49
CA MET A 552 -10.08 19.08 10.59
C MET A 552 -9.30 18.79 11.89
N LEU A 553 -8.19 18.06 11.79
CA LEU A 553 -7.33 17.69 12.91
C LEU A 553 -6.57 18.91 13.41
N ASP A 554 -6.05 19.70 12.47
CA ASP A 554 -5.36 20.97 12.71
C ASP A 554 -6.27 21.94 13.49
N CYS A 555 -7.49 22.18 12.99
CA CYS A 555 -8.49 23.00 13.65
C CYS A 555 -9.03 22.37 14.94
N SER A 556 -8.99 21.04 15.09
CA SER A 556 -9.37 20.34 16.33
C SER A 556 -8.37 20.56 17.44
N ALA A 557 -7.07 20.52 17.14
CA ALA A 557 -6.00 20.84 18.08
C ALA A 557 -6.08 22.31 18.50
N ALA A 558 -6.28 23.23 17.55
CA ALA A 558 -6.52 24.65 17.82
C ALA A 558 -7.75 24.88 18.72
N THR A 559 -8.86 24.19 18.45
CA THR A 559 -10.08 24.24 19.29
C THR A 559 -9.81 23.74 20.71
N GLN A 560 -9.07 22.65 20.87
CA GLN A 560 -8.74 22.11 22.20
C GLN A 560 -7.79 23.04 22.98
N ASN A 561 -6.81 23.68 22.33
CA ASN A 561 -5.98 24.69 22.97
C ASN A 561 -6.81 25.89 23.46
N ILE A 562 -7.74 26.40 22.64
CA ILE A 562 -8.68 27.46 23.06
C ILE A 562 -9.48 27.03 24.30
N LEU A 563 -9.98 25.80 24.33
CA LEU A 563 -10.76 25.27 25.46
C LEU A 563 -9.93 25.07 26.74
N LEU A 564 -8.63 24.82 26.64
CA LEU A 564 -7.71 24.76 27.78
C LEU A 564 -7.28 26.15 28.26
N ALA A 565 -7.08 27.10 27.34
CA ALA A 565 -6.76 28.49 27.66
C ALA A 565 -7.93 29.18 28.37
N LEU A 566 -9.17 28.93 27.92
CA LEU A 566 -10.40 29.39 28.60
C LEU A 566 -10.41 28.98 30.07
N GLU A 567 -10.21 27.69 30.36
CA GLU A 567 -10.20 27.15 31.72
C GLU A 567 -9.12 27.83 32.58
N SER A 568 -7.88 27.95 32.07
CA SER A 568 -6.76 28.58 32.81
C SER A 568 -6.95 30.08 33.09
N MET A 569 -7.83 30.74 32.33
CA MET A 569 -8.19 32.15 32.49
C MET A 569 -9.46 32.35 33.33
N GLY A 570 -10.01 31.27 33.91
CA GLY A 570 -11.28 31.30 34.66
C GLY A 570 -12.53 31.46 33.79
N LEU A 571 -12.37 31.48 32.47
CA LEU A 571 -13.44 31.59 31.49
C LEU A 571 -14.07 30.23 31.19
N GLY A 572 -15.25 30.25 30.59
CA GLY A 572 -15.99 29.07 30.16
C GLY A 572 -16.21 29.05 28.65
N GLY A 573 -16.26 27.85 28.09
CA GLY A 573 -16.82 27.62 26.77
C GLY A 573 -17.11 26.15 26.49
N VAL A 574 -17.62 25.89 25.28
CA VAL A 574 -18.02 24.55 24.83
C VAL A 574 -17.80 24.40 23.33
N TRP A 575 -17.28 23.25 22.90
CA TRP A 575 -17.24 22.89 21.49
C TRP A 575 -18.68 22.66 20.99
N THR A 576 -19.16 23.48 20.05
CA THR A 576 -20.40 23.20 19.31
C THR A 576 -20.03 22.91 17.85
N ALA A 577 -20.22 21.65 17.42
CA ALA A 577 -19.70 21.16 16.14
C ALA A 577 -20.68 21.45 14.98
N CYS A 578 -20.18 22.14 13.95
CA CYS A 578 -20.86 22.27 12.67
C CYS A 578 -20.37 21.20 11.68
N TYR A 579 -19.06 21.04 11.47
CA TYR A 579 -18.52 19.88 10.75
C TYR A 579 -18.81 18.56 11.49
N PRO A 580 -19.10 17.42 10.82
CA PRO A 580 -19.24 17.20 9.37
C PRO A 580 -20.69 17.38 8.84
N TYR A 581 -21.51 18.19 9.51
CA TYR A 581 -22.95 18.27 9.23
C TYR A 581 -23.25 19.44 8.27
N ASP A 582 -23.60 19.13 7.02
CA ASP A 582 -23.78 20.12 5.94
C ASP A 582 -24.79 21.23 6.30
N ASP A 583 -25.89 20.88 6.97
CA ASP A 583 -26.92 21.83 7.45
C ASP A 583 -26.32 22.89 8.39
N ARG A 584 -25.41 22.47 9.27
CA ARG A 584 -24.77 23.34 10.26
C ARG A 584 -23.62 24.12 9.67
N MET A 585 -22.85 23.51 8.77
CA MET A 585 -21.79 24.19 8.03
C MET A 585 -22.37 25.31 7.18
N GLN A 586 -23.40 25.03 6.38
CA GLN A 586 -24.12 26.04 5.58
C GLN A 586 -24.72 27.14 6.46
N THR A 587 -25.31 26.81 7.61
CA THR A 587 -25.82 27.78 8.59
C THR A 587 -24.73 28.74 9.07
N VAL A 588 -23.55 28.23 9.44
CA VAL A 588 -22.41 29.06 9.91
C VAL A 588 -21.79 29.86 8.75
N THR A 589 -21.61 29.24 7.59
CA THR A 589 -21.12 29.89 6.36
C THR A 589 -22.00 31.05 5.93
N ALA A 590 -23.33 30.90 5.97
CA ALA A 590 -24.26 31.96 5.62
C ALA A 590 -24.28 33.11 6.66
N ALA A 591 -24.27 32.78 7.95
CA ALA A 591 -24.28 33.78 9.03
C ALA A 591 -22.99 34.62 9.08
N LEU A 592 -21.84 34.00 8.80
CA LEU A 592 -20.52 34.64 8.86
C LEU A 592 -19.97 35.07 7.49
N LYS A 593 -20.71 34.81 6.39
CA LYS A 593 -20.34 35.11 5.01
C LYS A 593 -18.98 34.53 4.60
N LEU A 594 -18.71 33.28 5.01
CA LEU A 594 -17.46 32.58 4.70
C LEU A 594 -17.35 32.28 3.19
N PRO A 595 -16.19 32.48 2.55
CA PRO A 595 -15.97 32.09 1.16
C PRO A 595 -15.83 30.55 1.03
N GLU A 596 -16.00 30.03 -0.18
CA GLU A 596 -16.16 28.59 -0.46
C GLU A 596 -15.00 27.70 0.05
N HIS A 597 -13.77 28.21 0.09
CA HIS A 597 -12.60 27.47 0.61
C HIS A 597 -12.48 27.49 2.15
N ILE A 598 -13.29 28.26 2.88
CA ILE A 598 -13.27 28.33 4.35
C ILE A 598 -14.40 27.49 4.93
N VAL A 599 -14.07 26.30 5.46
CA VAL A 599 -15.04 25.36 6.03
C VAL A 599 -15.06 25.47 7.57
N PRO A 600 -16.20 25.80 8.21
CA PRO A 600 -16.26 25.92 9.66
C PRO A 600 -16.26 24.54 10.35
N LEU A 601 -15.32 24.33 11.29
CA LEU A 601 -15.26 23.13 12.13
C LEU A 601 -16.26 23.22 13.29
N CYS A 602 -16.19 24.31 14.04
CA CYS A 602 -16.94 24.50 15.27
C CYS A 602 -17.23 25.98 15.55
N VAL A 603 -18.23 26.24 16.38
CA VAL A 603 -18.41 27.51 17.08
C VAL A 603 -18.20 27.27 18.57
N ILE A 604 -17.40 28.11 19.21
CA ILE A 604 -17.09 28.08 20.64
C ILE A 604 -17.78 29.28 21.31
N PRO A 605 -18.92 29.10 22.02
CA PRO A 605 -19.50 30.14 22.86
C PRO A 605 -18.59 30.39 24.06
N ILE A 606 -18.37 31.66 24.42
CA ILE A 606 -17.39 32.09 25.43
C ILE A 606 -18.06 33.07 26.42
N GLY A 607 -17.79 32.89 27.71
CA GLY A 607 -18.23 33.80 28.76
C GLY A 607 -17.75 33.35 30.14
N HIS A 608 -18.02 34.16 31.17
CA HIS A 608 -17.66 33.81 32.55
C HIS A 608 -18.62 32.74 33.10
N PRO A 609 -18.16 31.60 33.67
CA PRO A 609 -19.04 30.52 34.11
C PRO A 609 -19.93 30.93 35.30
N THR A 610 -21.17 30.44 35.34
CA THR A 610 -22.02 30.54 36.56
C THR A 610 -21.63 29.54 37.66
N GLY A 611 -20.62 28.69 37.43
CA GLY A 611 -20.21 27.62 38.35
C GLY A 611 -21.13 26.39 38.38
N VAL A 612 -22.23 26.38 37.63
CA VAL A 612 -23.16 25.23 37.52
C VAL A 612 -22.52 24.05 36.77
N ASP A 613 -21.87 24.31 35.63
CA ASP A 613 -21.16 23.29 34.86
C ASP A 613 -19.91 22.81 35.63
N LYS A 614 -19.83 21.51 35.91
CA LYS A 614 -18.72 20.87 36.63
C LYS A 614 -17.82 20.04 35.71
N PRO A 615 -16.54 19.79 36.08
CA PRO A 615 -15.75 18.71 35.48
C PRO A 615 -16.46 17.36 35.64
N LYS A 616 -16.09 16.41 34.79
CA LYS A 616 -16.54 15.03 34.85
C LYS A 616 -15.32 14.14 34.72
N ASP A 617 -15.18 13.20 35.63
CA ASP A 617 -14.25 12.10 35.40
C ASP A 617 -14.68 11.33 34.14
N LYS A 618 -13.68 10.96 33.35
CA LYS A 618 -13.79 10.18 32.11
C LYS A 618 -12.75 9.05 32.08
N TRP A 619 -12.02 8.83 33.18
CA TRP A 619 -11.05 7.78 33.29
C TRP A 619 -11.72 6.42 33.09
N LYS A 620 -11.08 5.60 32.26
CA LYS A 620 -11.59 4.33 31.77
C LYS A 620 -10.41 3.39 31.57
N PRO A 621 -9.93 2.71 32.64
CA PRO A 621 -8.77 1.83 32.53
C PRO A 621 -9.03 0.65 31.57
N GLU A 622 -10.29 0.31 31.29
CA GLU A 622 -10.65 -0.68 30.26
C GLU A 622 -10.33 -0.23 28.83
N ARG A 623 -9.98 1.04 28.62
CA ARG A 623 -9.53 1.63 27.35
C ARG A 623 -8.02 1.89 27.31
N LEU A 624 -7.30 1.63 28.40
CA LEU A 624 -5.84 1.65 28.43
C LEU A 624 -5.33 0.30 27.93
N HIS A 625 -4.48 0.32 26.91
CA HIS A 625 -3.98 -0.89 26.26
C HIS A 625 -2.45 -0.81 26.14
N TRP A 626 -1.76 -1.53 27.01
CA TRP A 626 -0.30 -1.61 27.01
C TRP A 626 0.19 -2.44 25.82
N ASP A 627 1.19 -1.90 25.11
CA ASP A 627 1.91 -2.41 23.92
C ASP A 627 1.08 -2.68 22.65
N LYS A 628 -0.11 -3.23 22.80
CA LYS A 628 -1.01 -3.70 21.75
C LYS A 628 -2.45 -3.56 22.21
N TRP A 629 -3.39 -3.46 21.27
CA TRP A 629 -4.81 -3.47 21.61
C TRP A 629 -5.18 -4.76 22.36
N GLN A 630 -5.61 -4.62 23.61
CA GLN A 630 -5.95 -5.76 24.47
C GLN A 630 -7.45 -6.04 24.36
N THR A 631 -7.82 -7.26 23.95
CA THR A 631 -9.22 -7.66 23.74
C THR A 631 -9.95 -8.00 25.04
N ASN A 632 -9.87 -7.08 26.01
CA ASN A 632 -10.61 -7.16 27.27
C ASN A 632 -12.05 -6.69 27.01
N SER A 633 -12.91 -7.58 26.51
CA SER A 633 -14.30 -7.21 26.19
C SER A 633 -15.09 -6.86 27.46
N PRO A 634 -15.65 -5.65 27.58
CA PRO A 634 -16.61 -5.30 28.63
C PRO A 634 -18.05 -5.66 28.24
N PHE A 635 -18.28 -6.15 27.01
CA PHE A 635 -19.60 -6.40 26.47
C PHE A 635 -19.90 -7.91 26.41
N PRO A 636 -20.89 -8.42 27.18
CA PRO A 636 -21.62 -9.62 26.77
C PRO A 636 -22.34 -9.32 25.44
N GLY A 637 -22.44 -10.32 24.57
CA GLY A 637 -22.63 -10.11 23.14
C GLY A 637 -23.98 -9.55 22.68
N SER A 638 -23.94 -8.83 21.56
CA SER A 638 -25.06 -8.53 20.66
C SER A 638 -24.54 -8.50 19.22
#